data_AF-A0A1J4ZGK2-F1
#
_entry.id   AF-A0A1J4ZGK2-F1
#
_cell.length_a   1.000
_cell.length_b   1.000
_cell.length_c   1.000
_cell.angle_alpha   90.00
_cell.angle_beta   90.00
_cell.angle_gamma   90.00
#
_symmetry.space_group_name_H-M   'P 1'
#
loop_
_entity.id
_entity.type
_entity.pdbx_description
1 polymer ?
#
loop_
_entity_poly.entity_id
_entity_poly.type
_entity_poly.pdbx_seq_one_letter_code
_entity_poly.pdbx_strand_id
1 'polypeptide(L)'
;MKFDFKKIASAVASLAMIGSTVALAAAANYPAPFVKGGVADVGIIYGSGGLDSAAAVNIQSDLSAALAEQSGNGGGAPTGESILLAKASDKLNLRDRVSAVFGTSVTADYLPTLLANGVYANDENTEFDYEQKINIGDEPWALNFFADNDYKSKEPSVGLNFSSGQYVLNYTLTFLDPAESDVSGGDLVDLETTTLRILGKNYYILDAKNATVQFILLDAASSAIVAEGDVTTLTSGGKSYDVSIVFISSSQVKLNINGEDTNLLSSTGTQRLKDGSYVGIKEILAKDVSGNVGKVEFSIGSGKLDLKDGTQVKLNDNTINEVTTTFTKTETSTKVKLDKIVLSWKTDDREFVTPDMSLTMPGLEAIKISMADFVIPNEEITTVINDGTDSMVLKTIVTDGAVTVPLFYANASGEFIGIGESSDKLLVTSYNTSVIFNDTIGDEYLVASWNGSDRDPESYVLRFSGFTRDTNTGINYTNVEKYYDDTWHSYRDTRKTGDTVDLGSLTLTLDYVEYSPNKWVSITGNAGANFHTLYTKSGLKVYLPIANASSYYADVASSQKGVVNVHADWRNGLASTTTNKAIDAGANAALRGAGSWNFQFAEEDKDGDINQGNDFNATLDAQSDGDLEVSSISGSTFSEVEDNNNIVTRLQSDLATKIRRVGSSSVQREAEITYAGAESYGEVYLTGPDTTFSGSSSLGDNVIVTDGDASKVSNKNLIVVGGSCINTVAAKLLGSASPVCGAQWTSTTGIGAGEFLIQTFDNPFLTSGKIATLVAGYEAGDTSNAATFLTTEPVMTDVGKKYKGTSSTSAGLVSE
;
A
#
# COMPACT_ATOMS: atom_id res chain seq x y z
N MET A 1 -11.48 -15.08 -35.18
CA MET A 1 -11.54 -14.34 -33.90
C MET A 1 -10.14 -14.35 -33.31
N LYS A 2 -9.48 -13.19 -33.36
CA LYS A 2 -8.18 -12.96 -32.73
C LYS A 2 -8.46 -12.40 -31.34
N PHE A 3 -7.94 -13.04 -30.31
CA PHE A 3 -7.91 -12.51 -28.95
C PHE A 3 -6.55 -11.83 -28.78
N ASP A 4 -6.57 -10.49 -28.71
CA ASP A 4 -5.38 -9.70 -28.40
C ASP A 4 -5.27 -9.56 -26.87
N PHE A 5 -4.39 -10.35 -26.26
CA PHE A 5 -4.00 -10.18 -24.86
C PHE A 5 -2.93 -9.08 -24.78
N LYS A 6 -3.28 -7.93 -24.19
CA LYS A 6 -2.29 -6.98 -23.66
C LYS A 6 -1.65 -7.64 -22.42
N LYS A 7 -0.36 -7.95 -22.51
CA LYS A 7 0.44 -8.51 -21.41
C LYS A 7 0.89 -7.36 -20.50
N ILE A 8 0.39 -7.34 -19.27
CA ILE A 8 0.98 -6.57 -18.16
C ILE A 8 1.94 -7.55 -17.46
N ALA A 9 3.23 -7.21 -17.44
CA ALA A 9 4.26 -8.01 -16.81
C ALA A 9 4.23 -7.79 -15.29
N SER A 10 4.08 -8.88 -14.55
CA SER A 10 4.12 -8.94 -13.10
C SER A 10 5.53 -8.71 -12.56
N ALA A 11 5.74 -7.69 -11.74
CA ALA A 11 6.93 -7.56 -10.90
C ALA A 11 6.50 -7.60 -9.42
N VAL A 12 6.61 -8.80 -8.84
CA VAL A 12 6.39 -9.14 -7.43
C VAL A 12 7.73 -9.01 -6.69
N ALA A 13 7.76 -8.29 -5.56
CA ALA A 13 8.77 -8.44 -4.51
C ALA A 13 8.32 -7.69 -3.24
N SER A 14 7.53 -8.36 -2.42
CA SER A 14 7.09 -7.88 -1.11
C SER A 14 8.01 -8.40 -0.01
N LEU A 15 8.78 -7.49 0.58
CA LEU A 15 9.35 -7.55 1.93
C LEU A 15 9.97 -8.88 2.37
N ALA A 16 11.23 -9.09 1.97
CA ALA A 16 12.14 -10.01 2.65
C ALA A 16 13.37 -9.23 3.17
N MET A 17 13.45 -9.07 4.50
CA MET A 17 14.64 -8.96 5.38
C MET A 17 14.08 -8.57 6.76
N ILE A 18 14.04 -9.42 7.80
CA ILE A 18 15.18 -9.92 8.57
C ILE A 18 14.87 -11.35 9.04
N GLY A 19 15.74 -12.30 8.68
CA GLY A 19 15.67 -13.68 9.17
C GLY A 19 16.71 -14.53 8.45
N SER A 20 17.96 -14.51 8.92
CA SER A 20 19.03 -15.34 8.37
C SER A 20 18.72 -16.83 8.61
N THR A 21 18.52 -17.62 7.56
CA THR A 21 19.33 -18.83 7.23
C THR A 21 18.81 -19.55 5.98
N VAL A 22 19.78 -19.99 5.15
CA VAL A 22 19.70 -20.85 3.95
C VAL A 22 19.18 -20.20 2.66
N ALA A 23 20.16 -19.85 1.81
CA ALA A 23 20.01 -19.28 0.49
C ALA A 23 19.50 -20.30 -0.55
N LEU A 24 18.38 -19.97 -1.19
CA LEU A 24 18.19 -20.21 -2.62
C LEU A 24 17.91 -18.85 -3.27
N ALA A 25 18.91 -18.31 -3.97
CA ALA A 25 18.76 -17.09 -4.75
C ALA A 25 17.90 -17.40 -5.99
N ALA A 26 16.71 -16.78 -6.09
CA ALA A 26 15.98 -16.70 -7.34
C ALA A 26 16.79 -15.86 -8.36
N ALA A 27 16.83 -16.29 -9.63
CA ALA A 27 17.53 -15.58 -10.69
C ALA A 27 16.94 -14.17 -10.89
N ALA A 28 17.79 -13.14 -10.94
CA ALA A 28 17.35 -11.76 -11.13
C ALA A 28 17.23 -11.42 -12.63
N ASN A 29 16.13 -10.77 -13.02
CA ASN A 29 15.94 -10.16 -14.34
C ASN A 29 15.89 -8.64 -14.21
N TYR A 30 16.38 -7.94 -15.23
CA TYR A 30 16.20 -6.50 -15.37
C TYR A 30 14.71 -6.14 -15.24
N PRO A 31 14.32 -5.12 -14.44
CA PRO A 31 15.17 -4.07 -13.86
C PRO A 31 15.83 -4.40 -12.51
N ALA A 32 15.59 -5.56 -11.89
CA ALA A 32 16.35 -5.97 -10.72
C ALA A 32 17.79 -6.36 -11.11
N PRO A 33 18.80 -6.15 -10.26
CA PRO A 33 18.78 -5.53 -8.93
C PRO A 33 18.92 -4.00 -8.94
N PHE A 34 18.87 -3.35 -10.11
CA PHE A 34 19.07 -1.90 -10.27
C PHE A 34 17.93 -1.08 -9.66
N VAL A 35 16.69 -1.55 -9.85
CA VAL A 35 15.49 -1.08 -9.17
C VAL A 35 14.75 -2.31 -8.66
N LYS A 36 14.52 -2.37 -7.35
CA LYS A 36 13.80 -3.48 -6.71
C LYS A 36 13.09 -2.99 -5.44
N GLY A 37 11.81 -3.33 -5.30
CA GLY A 37 11.03 -3.03 -4.09
C GLY A 37 10.87 -1.53 -3.83
N GLY A 38 10.71 -0.73 -4.89
CA GLY A 38 10.56 0.73 -4.77
C GLY A 38 11.84 1.48 -4.41
N VAL A 39 12.99 0.78 -4.36
CA VAL A 39 14.30 1.35 -4.07
C VAL A 39 15.20 1.27 -5.30
N ALA A 40 15.87 2.38 -5.62
CA ALA A 40 16.89 2.45 -6.65
C ALA A 40 18.29 2.21 -6.06
N ASP A 41 19.03 1.27 -6.65
CA ASP A 41 20.43 0.99 -6.33
C ASP A 41 21.26 0.83 -7.60
N VAL A 42 21.33 1.90 -8.39
CA VAL A 42 21.92 1.91 -9.72
C VAL A 42 22.81 3.13 -9.96
N GLY A 43 23.88 2.92 -10.72
CA GLY A 43 24.68 3.95 -11.37
C GLY A 43 24.88 3.61 -12.86
N ILE A 44 24.59 4.55 -13.74
CA ILE A 44 24.74 4.43 -15.20
C ILE A 44 26.00 5.20 -15.62
N ILE A 45 26.95 4.50 -16.24
CA ILE A 45 28.23 5.08 -16.67
C ILE A 45 28.32 5.01 -18.19
N TYR A 46 28.52 6.15 -18.87
CA TYR A 46 28.71 6.19 -20.32
C TYR A 46 30.06 6.79 -20.73
N GLY A 47 30.55 6.42 -21.92
CA GLY A 47 31.86 6.85 -22.42
C GLY A 47 32.03 8.37 -22.57
N SER A 48 33.25 8.86 -22.39
CA SER A 48 33.57 10.30 -22.33
C SER A 48 33.34 11.08 -23.63
N GLY A 49 33.02 10.41 -24.74
CA GLY A 49 32.73 11.00 -26.05
C GLY A 49 31.25 11.34 -26.30
N GLY A 50 30.34 11.02 -25.38
CA GLY A 50 28.92 11.37 -25.47
C GLY A 50 28.09 10.60 -26.52
N LEU A 51 28.71 9.77 -27.35
CA LEU A 51 28.04 8.96 -28.38
C LEU A 51 26.99 8.00 -27.79
N ASP A 52 27.22 7.52 -26.57
CA ASP A 52 26.35 6.54 -25.89
C ASP A 52 25.39 7.19 -24.88
N SER A 53 25.38 8.52 -24.80
CA SER A 53 24.54 9.26 -23.84
C SER A 53 23.05 9.05 -24.09
N ALA A 54 22.61 8.96 -25.34
CA ALA A 54 21.20 8.71 -25.69
C ALA A 54 20.74 7.32 -25.23
N ALA A 55 21.59 6.29 -25.37
CA ALA A 55 21.31 4.94 -24.90
C ALA A 55 21.27 4.88 -23.36
N ALA A 56 22.19 5.59 -22.69
CA ALA A 56 22.21 5.70 -21.23
C ALA A 56 20.98 6.45 -20.68
N VAL A 57 20.53 7.53 -21.36
CA VAL A 57 19.31 8.27 -21.00
C VAL A 57 18.05 7.41 -21.22
N ASN A 58 18.01 6.57 -22.26
CA ASN A 58 16.91 5.64 -22.46
C ASN A 58 16.78 4.67 -21.28
N ILE A 59 17.88 4.02 -20.89
CA ILE A 59 17.91 3.12 -19.72
C ILE A 59 17.55 3.87 -18.42
N GLN A 60 18.02 5.11 -18.26
CA GLN A 60 17.64 5.93 -17.10
C GLN A 60 16.13 6.21 -17.05
N SER A 61 15.54 6.56 -18.19
CA SER A 61 14.10 6.83 -18.29
C SER A 61 13.29 5.57 -17.97
N ASP A 62 13.74 4.42 -18.46
CA ASP A 62 13.10 3.13 -18.21
C ASP A 62 13.20 2.71 -16.73
N LEU A 63 14.38 2.83 -16.11
CA LEU A 63 14.53 2.59 -14.68
C LEU A 63 13.74 3.59 -13.82
N SER A 64 13.57 4.82 -14.28
CA SER A 64 12.73 5.82 -13.60
C SER A 64 11.26 5.42 -13.68
N ALA A 65 10.79 4.91 -14.83
CA ALA A 65 9.44 4.39 -14.98
C ALA A 65 9.24 3.13 -14.13
N ALA A 66 10.18 2.19 -14.14
CA ALA A 66 10.15 1.00 -13.30
C ALA A 66 10.19 1.33 -11.81
N LEU A 67 10.93 2.38 -11.40
CA LEU A 67 10.93 2.88 -10.03
C LEU A 67 9.60 3.53 -9.67
N ALA A 68 9.02 4.32 -10.57
CA ALA A 68 7.72 4.94 -10.38
C ALA A 68 6.59 3.90 -10.25
N GLU A 69 6.62 2.85 -11.06
CA GLU A 69 5.70 1.70 -10.97
C GLU A 69 5.88 0.90 -9.66
N GLN A 70 7.11 0.88 -9.12
CA GLN A 70 7.42 0.19 -7.86
C GLN A 70 7.33 1.10 -6.63
N SER A 71 7.26 2.42 -6.81
CA SER A 71 7.12 3.39 -5.72
C SER A 71 5.65 3.67 -5.49
N GLY A 72 5.15 3.33 -4.31
CA GLY A 72 3.86 3.84 -3.87
C GLY A 72 3.86 5.38 -3.82
N ASN A 73 2.67 5.98 -3.73
CA ASN A 73 2.47 7.32 -3.21
C ASN A 73 3.07 7.35 -1.81
N GLY A 74 4.35 7.73 -1.71
CA GLY A 74 5.08 7.71 -0.44
C GLY A 74 4.30 8.44 0.65
N GLY A 75 4.49 8.02 1.91
CA GLY A 75 3.79 8.49 3.11
C GLY A 75 3.86 9.99 3.47
N GLY A 76 4.01 10.90 2.51
CA GLY A 76 3.90 12.35 2.69
C GLY A 76 2.67 12.92 2.00
N ALA A 77 2.16 14.05 2.52
CA ALA A 77 1.01 14.74 1.93
C ALA A 77 1.28 15.14 0.45
N PRO A 78 0.26 15.09 -0.41
CA PRO A 78 0.38 15.56 -1.78
C PRO A 78 0.71 17.05 -1.83
N THR A 79 1.52 17.44 -2.81
CA THR A 79 1.82 18.83 -3.14
C THR A 79 0.85 19.32 -4.21
N GLY A 80 0.42 20.57 -4.07
CA GLY A 80 -0.65 21.15 -4.87
C GLY A 80 -2.00 21.13 -4.14
N GLU A 81 -3.06 21.40 -4.89
CA GLU A 81 -4.40 21.52 -4.33
C GLU A 81 -5.00 20.14 -4.00
N SER A 82 -5.20 19.89 -2.71
CA SER A 82 -5.62 18.59 -2.19
C SER A 82 -6.33 18.73 -0.85
N ILE A 83 -7.13 17.71 -0.52
CA ILE A 83 -7.74 17.55 0.80
C ILE A 83 -7.59 16.11 1.27
N LEU A 84 -7.12 15.95 2.51
CA LEU A 84 -7.16 14.68 3.23
C LEU A 84 -8.61 14.41 3.66
N LEU A 85 -9.14 13.25 3.29
CA LEU A 85 -10.49 12.81 3.62
C LEU A 85 -10.53 12.13 4.99
N ALA A 86 -10.02 12.83 6.00
CA ALA A 86 -10.07 12.46 7.42
C ALA A 86 -10.13 13.73 8.29
N LYS A 87 -10.38 13.57 9.58
CA LYS A 87 -10.35 14.68 10.56
C LYS A 87 -9.18 14.51 11.52
N ALA A 88 -8.74 15.59 12.15
CA ALA A 88 -7.68 15.52 13.15
C ALA A 88 -8.07 14.64 14.36
N SER A 89 -9.35 14.56 14.69
CA SER A 89 -9.89 13.77 15.81
C SER A 89 -10.40 12.38 15.41
N ASP A 90 -10.43 12.08 14.10
CA ASP A 90 -11.05 10.87 13.58
C ASP A 90 -10.35 10.47 12.28
N LYS A 91 -9.60 9.37 12.34
CA LYS A 91 -8.81 8.87 11.22
C LYS A 91 -9.57 7.78 10.48
N LEU A 92 -9.13 7.46 9.27
CA LEU A 92 -9.75 6.40 8.47
C LEU A 92 -9.12 5.04 8.81
N ASN A 93 -9.66 4.34 9.80
CA ASN A 93 -9.17 3.02 10.20
C ASN A 93 -9.67 1.93 9.24
N LEU A 94 -9.12 0.72 9.40
CA LEU A 94 -9.60 -0.44 8.65
C LEU A 94 -11.07 -0.72 9.02
N ARG A 95 -11.93 -0.90 8.00
CA ARG A 95 -13.40 -0.99 8.01
C ARG A 95 -14.17 0.33 7.94
N ASP A 96 -13.49 1.46 8.15
CA ASP A 96 -14.17 2.75 8.16
C ASP A 96 -14.53 3.20 6.76
N ARG A 97 -15.62 3.96 6.69
CA ARG A 97 -16.08 4.62 5.46
C ARG A 97 -15.62 6.07 5.48
N VAL A 98 -15.08 6.53 4.35
CA VAL A 98 -14.67 7.94 4.19
C VAL A 98 -15.81 8.91 4.52
N SER A 99 -17.04 8.59 4.12
CA SER A 99 -18.22 9.42 4.40
C SER A 99 -18.57 9.51 5.89
N ALA A 100 -18.25 8.49 6.69
CA ALA A 100 -18.47 8.48 8.13
C ALA A 100 -17.43 9.35 8.86
N VAL A 101 -16.17 9.24 8.45
CA VAL A 101 -15.03 9.93 9.08
C VAL A 101 -14.97 11.40 8.65
N PHE A 102 -14.87 11.65 7.35
CA PHE A 102 -14.73 13.00 6.79
C PHE A 102 -16.08 13.72 6.67
N GLY A 103 -17.08 13.01 6.13
CA GLY A 103 -18.35 13.57 5.68
C GLY A 103 -18.53 13.37 4.17
N THR A 104 -19.64 13.87 3.63
CA THR A 104 -20.03 13.62 2.23
C THR A 104 -19.75 14.78 1.29
N SER A 105 -19.35 15.96 1.77
CA SER A 105 -19.26 17.15 0.91
C SER A 105 -17.87 17.81 0.96
N VAL A 106 -17.34 18.11 -0.23
CA VAL A 106 -16.12 18.88 -0.44
C VAL A 106 -16.49 20.13 -1.23
N THR A 107 -16.17 21.31 -0.70
CA THR A 107 -16.49 22.63 -1.24
C THR A 107 -15.21 23.44 -1.54
N ALA A 108 -15.38 24.69 -1.96
CA ALA A 108 -14.30 25.66 -2.14
C ALA A 108 -13.44 25.90 -0.88
N ASP A 109 -13.96 25.61 0.33
CA ASP A 109 -13.18 25.74 1.57
C ASP A 109 -12.01 24.75 1.64
N TYR A 110 -12.15 23.61 0.94
CA TYR A 110 -11.12 22.57 0.86
C TYR A 110 -10.32 22.66 -0.43
N LEU A 111 -10.98 22.95 -1.57
CA LEU A 111 -10.37 23.03 -2.89
C LEU A 111 -10.71 24.38 -3.56
N PRO A 112 -10.09 25.50 -3.12
CA PRO A 112 -10.48 26.86 -3.48
C PRO A 112 -10.27 27.27 -4.95
N THR A 113 -9.43 26.57 -5.70
CA THR A 113 -9.14 26.80 -7.12
C THR A 113 -9.97 25.88 -8.01
N LEU A 114 -10.00 24.59 -7.69
CA LEU A 114 -10.77 23.57 -8.43
C LEU A 114 -12.28 23.80 -8.29
N LEU A 115 -12.77 24.03 -7.07
CA LEU A 115 -14.18 24.20 -6.73
C LEU A 115 -14.55 25.65 -6.42
N ALA A 116 -13.80 26.62 -6.97
CA ALA A 116 -14.04 28.04 -6.75
C ALA A 116 -15.51 28.43 -7.02
N ASN A 117 -16.13 29.13 -6.08
CA ASN A 117 -17.37 29.85 -6.34
C ASN A 117 -17.12 30.93 -7.40
N GLY A 118 -18.15 31.28 -8.16
CA GLY A 118 -18.00 32.26 -9.24
C GLY A 118 -19.29 32.94 -9.64
N VAL A 119 -19.15 33.82 -10.63
CA VAL A 119 -20.25 34.56 -11.24
C VAL A 119 -20.30 34.18 -12.71
N TYR A 120 -21.47 33.72 -13.15
CA TYR A 120 -21.75 33.44 -14.56
C TYR A 120 -22.51 34.62 -15.16
N ALA A 121 -22.07 35.10 -16.34
CA ALA A 121 -22.77 36.14 -17.07
C ALA A 121 -23.38 35.55 -18.35
N ASN A 122 -24.68 35.77 -18.55
CA ASN A 122 -25.35 35.44 -19.81
C ASN A 122 -25.00 36.47 -20.91
N ASP A 123 -25.48 36.26 -22.14
CA ASP A 123 -25.19 37.16 -23.28
C ASP A 123 -25.77 38.58 -23.12
N GLU A 124 -26.81 38.73 -22.30
CA GLU A 124 -27.40 40.01 -21.88
C GLU A 124 -26.56 40.72 -20.79
N ASN A 125 -25.48 40.11 -20.31
CA ASN A 125 -24.64 40.55 -19.19
C ASN A 125 -25.38 40.57 -17.83
N THR A 126 -26.42 39.74 -17.69
CA THR A 126 -27.01 39.45 -16.38
C THR A 126 -26.11 38.46 -15.64
N GLU A 127 -25.77 38.79 -14.40
CA GLU A 127 -24.87 38.01 -13.56
C GLU A 127 -25.64 37.07 -12.63
N PHE A 128 -25.15 35.84 -12.49
CA PHE A 128 -25.71 34.78 -11.67
C PHE A 128 -24.60 34.16 -10.82
N ASP A 129 -24.72 34.27 -9.50
CA ASP A 129 -23.78 33.64 -8.58
C ASP A 129 -23.94 32.11 -8.61
N TYR A 130 -22.84 31.37 -8.56
CA TYR A 130 -22.85 29.92 -8.48
C TYR A 130 -21.78 29.37 -7.52
N GLU A 131 -22.08 28.19 -6.99
CA GLU A 131 -21.18 27.41 -6.14
C GLU A 131 -20.89 26.05 -6.77
N GLN A 132 -19.69 25.54 -6.51
CA GLN A 132 -19.25 24.21 -6.94
C GLN A 132 -18.98 23.33 -5.73
N LYS A 133 -19.35 22.06 -5.82
CA LYS A 133 -19.01 21.07 -4.80
C LYS A 133 -18.86 19.67 -5.37
N ILE A 134 -18.16 18.82 -4.63
CA ILE A 134 -18.11 17.38 -4.82
C ILE A 134 -18.89 16.75 -3.67
N ASN A 135 -19.76 15.78 -3.99
CA ASN A 135 -20.35 14.90 -3.00
C ASN A 135 -19.77 13.49 -3.13
N ILE A 136 -19.16 13.01 -2.06
CA ILE A 136 -18.70 11.63 -1.87
C ILE A 136 -19.92 10.85 -1.36
N GLY A 137 -20.30 9.79 -2.06
CA GLY A 137 -21.56 9.08 -1.78
C GLY A 137 -21.56 8.34 -0.44
N ASP A 138 -22.75 7.90 -0.01
CA ASP A 138 -22.94 7.19 1.26
C ASP A 138 -22.46 5.72 1.24
N GLU A 139 -22.23 5.15 0.04
CA GLU A 139 -21.79 3.76 -0.18
C GLU A 139 -20.71 3.73 -1.28
N PRO A 140 -19.57 3.01 -1.16
CA PRO A 140 -18.88 2.40 -0.02
C PRO A 140 -17.35 2.65 -0.12
N TRP A 141 -16.86 3.88 0.07
CA TRP A 141 -15.40 4.11 0.15
C TRP A 141 -14.91 3.60 1.52
N ALA A 142 -14.91 2.28 1.68
CA ALA A 142 -14.49 1.60 2.90
C ALA A 142 -13.04 1.18 2.76
N LEU A 143 -12.22 1.51 3.77
CA LEU A 143 -10.84 1.06 3.81
C LEU A 143 -10.81 -0.43 4.20
N ASN A 144 -10.31 -1.27 3.30
CA ASN A 144 -10.37 -2.72 3.44
C ASN A 144 -8.97 -3.34 3.31
N PHE A 145 -8.81 -4.52 3.93
CA PHE A 145 -7.73 -5.44 3.64
C PHE A 145 -8.28 -6.51 2.71
N PHE A 146 -7.73 -6.62 1.50
CA PHE A 146 -8.29 -7.45 0.44
C PHE A 146 -7.20 -8.14 -0.39
N ALA A 147 -7.59 -9.18 -1.12
CA ALA A 147 -6.82 -9.77 -2.20
C ALA A 147 -7.77 -10.05 -3.37
N ASP A 148 -7.53 -9.42 -4.52
CA ASP A 148 -8.42 -9.51 -5.69
C ASP A 148 -7.64 -10.00 -6.92
N ASN A 149 -8.28 -10.76 -7.82
CA ASN A 149 -7.63 -11.19 -9.07
C ASN A 149 -7.33 -10.02 -10.00
N ASP A 150 -8.16 -8.98 -9.95
CA ASP A 150 -8.07 -7.81 -10.83
C ASP A 150 -7.04 -6.79 -10.29
N TYR A 151 -6.43 -7.05 -9.12
CA TYR A 151 -5.43 -6.20 -8.49
C TYR A 151 -4.22 -7.00 -8.04
N LYS A 152 -3.03 -6.67 -8.58
CA LYS A 152 -1.74 -7.29 -8.23
C LYS A 152 -1.75 -8.82 -8.11
N SER A 153 -2.54 -9.51 -8.95
CA SER A 153 -2.63 -10.98 -8.93
C SER A 153 -2.95 -11.58 -7.55
N LYS A 154 -3.86 -10.98 -6.78
CA LYS A 154 -4.26 -11.35 -5.41
C LYS A 154 -3.22 -11.05 -4.33
N GLU A 155 -2.35 -10.07 -4.52
CA GLU A 155 -1.50 -9.60 -3.44
C GLU A 155 -2.33 -8.99 -2.29
N PRO A 156 -2.23 -9.51 -1.05
CA PRO A 156 -2.96 -8.98 0.09
C PRO A 156 -2.57 -7.53 0.36
N SER A 157 -3.53 -6.61 0.24
CA SER A 157 -3.29 -5.16 0.20
C SER A 157 -4.32 -4.40 1.02
N VAL A 158 -3.95 -3.19 1.46
CA VAL A 158 -4.87 -2.26 2.13
C VAL A 158 -5.23 -1.12 1.17
N GLY A 159 -6.51 -0.83 1.04
CA GLY A 159 -7.00 0.27 0.22
C GLY A 159 -8.51 0.28 0.04
N LEU A 160 -8.97 1.10 -0.90
CA LEU A 160 -10.37 1.16 -1.33
C LEU A 160 -10.56 0.27 -2.56
N ASN A 161 -11.64 -0.49 -2.59
CA ASN A 161 -12.03 -1.31 -3.73
C ASN A 161 -13.45 -0.94 -4.19
N PHE A 162 -13.59 -0.66 -5.48
CA PHE A 162 -14.83 -0.25 -6.11
C PHE A 162 -15.33 -1.36 -7.02
N SER A 163 -16.55 -1.83 -6.81
CA SER A 163 -17.20 -2.80 -7.71
C SER A 163 -17.50 -2.17 -9.06
N SER A 164 -17.67 -2.96 -10.12
CA SER A 164 -18.14 -2.46 -11.42
C SER A 164 -19.52 -1.79 -11.29
N GLY A 165 -19.68 -0.63 -11.94
CA GLY A 165 -20.91 0.17 -11.88
C GLY A 165 -21.13 0.91 -10.56
N GLN A 166 -20.16 0.88 -9.64
CA GLN A 166 -20.27 1.50 -8.33
C GLN A 166 -20.17 3.02 -8.45
N TYR A 167 -21.03 3.70 -7.71
CA TYR A 167 -20.97 5.16 -7.59
C TYR A 167 -19.67 5.60 -6.91
N VAL A 168 -19.00 6.59 -7.51
CA VAL A 168 -17.77 7.18 -6.96
C VAL A 168 -18.08 8.51 -6.30
N LEU A 169 -18.51 9.51 -7.07
CA LEU A 169 -18.83 10.86 -6.58
C LEU A 169 -19.71 11.64 -7.57
N ASN A 170 -20.27 12.76 -7.10
CA ASN A 170 -20.94 13.77 -7.92
C ASN A 170 -20.18 15.08 -7.85
N TYR A 171 -19.79 15.63 -8.99
CA TYR A 171 -19.55 17.06 -9.09
C TYR A 171 -20.88 17.79 -9.31
N THR A 172 -21.07 18.95 -8.67
CA THR A 172 -22.27 19.77 -8.80
C THR A 172 -21.91 21.25 -8.88
N LEU A 173 -22.40 21.91 -9.92
CA LEU A 173 -22.50 23.36 -10.01
C LEU A 173 -23.95 23.76 -9.70
N THR A 174 -24.16 24.63 -8.72
CA THR A 174 -25.47 25.17 -8.35
C THR A 174 -25.46 26.67 -8.55
N PHE A 175 -26.37 27.17 -9.38
CA PHE A 175 -26.66 28.59 -9.46
C PHE A 175 -27.47 28.99 -8.21
N LEU A 176 -26.95 29.94 -7.43
CA LEU A 176 -27.65 30.49 -6.26
C LEU A 176 -28.87 31.31 -6.70
N ASP A 177 -28.67 32.08 -7.78
CA ASP A 177 -29.72 32.68 -8.57
C ASP A 177 -29.79 31.94 -9.92
N PRO A 178 -30.86 31.16 -10.20
CA PRO A 178 -30.93 30.33 -11.40
C PRO A 178 -30.69 31.11 -12.69
N ALA A 179 -29.76 30.62 -13.52
CA ALA A 179 -29.38 31.29 -14.76
C ALA A 179 -30.55 31.31 -15.74
N GLU A 180 -31.00 32.51 -16.11
CA GLU A 180 -32.20 32.72 -16.91
C GLU A 180 -31.85 32.81 -18.40
N SER A 181 -32.69 32.18 -19.23
CA SER A 181 -32.62 32.30 -20.69
C SER A 181 -33.99 32.32 -21.34
N ASP A 182 -34.14 33.18 -22.35
CA ASP A 182 -35.21 33.10 -23.32
C ASP A 182 -35.10 31.80 -24.16
N VAL A 183 -36.23 31.31 -24.65
CA VAL A 183 -36.31 30.14 -25.53
C VAL A 183 -36.69 30.56 -26.94
N SER A 184 -35.76 30.41 -27.90
CA SER A 184 -36.00 30.74 -29.30
C SER A 184 -35.50 29.61 -30.20
N GLY A 185 -36.31 29.15 -31.15
CA GLY A 185 -35.91 28.08 -32.07
C GLY A 185 -35.66 26.70 -31.42
N GLY A 186 -35.92 26.55 -30.12
CA GLY A 186 -35.55 25.36 -29.33
C GLY A 186 -34.29 25.54 -28.49
N ASP A 187 -33.67 26.72 -28.56
CA ASP A 187 -32.37 27.04 -27.97
C ASP A 187 -32.53 28.00 -26.78
N LEU A 188 -31.61 27.89 -25.83
CA LEU A 188 -31.43 28.75 -24.67
C LEU A 188 -30.48 29.89 -25.09
N VAL A 189 -31.01 30.81 -25.89
CA VAL A 189 -30.22 31.80 -26.63
C VAL A 189 -29.36 32.66 -25.71
N ASP A 190 -29.82 32.96 -24.50
CA ASP A 190 -29.08 33.84 -23.61
C ASP A 190 -27.84 33.14 -23.01
N LEU A 191 -27.81 31.80 -23.01
CA LEU A 191 -26.67 31.02 -22.53
C LEU A 191 -25.64 30.77 -23.62
N GLU A 192 -26.02 30.90 -24.89
CA GLU A 192 -25.11 30.67 -26.02
C GLU A 192 -24.05 31.77 -26.10
N THR A 193 -22.86 31.39 -26.56
CA THR A 193 -21.74 32.31 -26.79
C THR A 193 -21.18 32.96 -25.52
N THR A 194 -21.42 32.33 -24.38
CA THR A 194 -20.93 32.73 -23.05
C THR A 194 -19.86 31.78 -22.53
N THR A 195 -19.23 32.10 -21.39
CA THR A 195 -18.21 31.25 -20.77
C THR A 195 -18.66 30.82 -19.38
N LEU A 196 -18.56 29.53 -19.08
CA LEU A 196 -18.85 28.94 -17.78
C LEU A 196 -17.60 28.22 -17.25
N ARG A 197 -17.26 28.45 -15.98
CA ARG A 197 -16.14 27.76 -15.34
C ARG A 197 -16.63 26.51 -14.61
N ILE A 198 -16.03 25.37 -14.92
CA ILE A 198 -16.35 24.05 -14.38
C ILE A 198 -15.03 23.39 -13.97
N LEU A 199 -14.93 22.93 -12.72
CA LEU A 199 -13.76 22.20 -12.20
C LEU A 199 -12.42 22.91 -12.51
N GLY A 200 -12.37 24.21 -12.20
CA GLY A 200 -11.17 25.04 -12.40
C GLY A 200 -10.89 25.46 -13.85
N LYS A 201 -11.62 24.95 -14.84
CA LYS A 201 -11.42 25.25 -16.28
C LYS A 201 -12.56 26.09 -16.85
N ASN A 202 -12.23 26.98 -17.78
CA ASN A 202 -13.22 27.81 -18.49
C ASN A 202 -13.68 27.08 -19.77
N TYR A 203 -14.99 26.93 -19.92
CA TYR A 203 -15.62 26.34 -21.08
C TYR A 203 -16.49 27.36 -21.79
N TYR A 204 -16.31 27.48 -23.10
CA TYR A 204 -17.12 28.34 -23.95
C TYR A 204 -18.37 27.60 -24.44
N ILE A 205 -19.56 28.10 -24.13
CA ILE A 205 -20.85 27.52 -24.57
C ILE A 205 -21.08 27.91 -26.02
N LEU A 206 -20.89 26.98 -26.94
CA LEU A 206 -21.13 27.20 -28.37
C LEU A 206 -22.62 27.07 -28.73
N ASP A 207 -23.32 26.12 -28.10
CA ASP A 207 -24.72 25.77 -28.40
C ASP A 207 -25.40 25.32 -27.10
N ALA A 208 -26.65 25.75 -26.87
CA ALA A 208 -27.42 25.43 -25.69
C ALA A 208 -28.87 25.09 -26.06
N LYS A 209 -29.21 23.79 -26.08
CA LYS A 209 -30.58 23.33 -26.42
C LYS A 209 -31.48 23.27 -25.20
N ASN A 210 -32.79 23.53 -25.37
CA ASN A 210 -33.77 23.49 -24.28
C ASN A 210 -34.54 22.15 -24.17
N ALA A 211 -34.98 21.57 -25.30
CA ALA A 211 -35.94 20.45 -25.30
C ALA A 211 -35.47 19.24 -24.47
N THR A 212 -34.26 18.78 -24.75
CA THR A 212 -33.43 18.02 -23.80
C THR A 212 -32.23 18.91 -23.58
N VAL A 213 -31.99 19.35 -22.33
CA VAL A 213 -30.92 20.31 -22.07
C VAL A 213 -29.60 19.74 -22.55
N GLN A 214 -28.94 20.45 -23.46
CA GLN A 214 -27.69 20.00 -24.05
C GLN A 214 -26.78 21.21 -24.28
N PHE A 215 -25.57 21.16 -23.72
CA PHE A 215 -24.53 22.15 -23.96
C PHE A 215 -23.40 21.54 -24.80
N ILE A 216 -23.06 22.21 -25.90
CA ILE A 216 -21.81 21.96 -26.63
C ILE A 216 -20.80 23.02 -26.19
N LEU A 217 -19.76 22.56 -25.52
CA LEU A 217 -18.74 23.39 -24.90
C LEU A 217 -17.41 23.21 -25.62
N LEU A 218 -16.64 24.29 -25.74
CA LEU A 218 -15.25 24.27 -26.23
C LEU A 218 -14.29 24.65 -25.09
N ASP A 219 -13.26 23.84 -24.87
CA ASP A 219 -12.23 24.09 -23.85
C ASP A 219 -11.24 25.17 -24.32
N ALA A 220 -10.88 26.09 -23.41
CA ALA A 220 -9.91 27.16 -23.63
C ALA A 220 -10.09 27.91 -24.96
N ALA A 221 -11.35 28.13 -25.36
CA ALA A 221 -11.66 28.61 -26.70
C ALA A 221 -11.40 30.10 -26.87
N SER A 222 -10.89 30.47 -28.04
CA SER A 222 -10.80 31.85 -28.50
C SER A 222 -11.70 32.04 -29.71
N SER A 223 -12.34 33.20 -29.84
CA SER A 223 -13.23 33.53 -30.96
C SER A 223 -12.62 34.59 -31.87
N ALA A 224 -12.94 34.53 -33.17
CA ALA A 224 -12.56 35.55 -34.14
C ALA A 224 -13.60 35.66 -35.26
N ILE A 225 -13.55 36.78 -35.98
CA ILE A 225 -14.32 37.00 -37.20
C ILE A 225 -13.35 37.02 -38.37
N VAL A 226 -13.64 36.23 -39.41
CA VAL A 226 -12.92 36.29 -40.69
C VAL A 226 -13.87 36.70 -41.81
N ALA A 227 -13.39 37.54 -42.72
CA ALA A 227 -14.11 37.95 -43.92
C ALA A 227 -13.58 37.21 -45.16
N GLU A 228 -14.44 37.07 -46.18
CA GLU A 228 -14.08 36.43 -47.43
C GLU A 228 -12.94 37.19 -48.13
N GLY A 229 -11.87 36.48 -48.47
CA GLY A 229 -10.64 37.06 -49.04
C GLY A 229 -9.56 37.43 -48.01
N ASP A 230 -9.88 37.44 -46.72
CA ASP A 230 -8.93 37.72 -45.64
C ASP A 230 -8.41 36.44 -44.96
N VAL A 231 -7.26 36.56 -44.29
CA VAL A 231 -6.73 35.55 -43.36
C VAL A 231 -6.69 36.18 -41.98
N THR A 232 -7.29 35.51 -41.00
CA THR A 232 -7.28 35.93 -39.58
C THR A 232 -6.46 34.94 -38.77
N THR A 233 -5.46 35.45 -38.06
CA THR A 233 -4.67 34.63 -37.13
C THR A 233 -5.32 34.67 -35.74
N LEU A 234 -5.66 33.51 -35.20
CA LEU A 234 -6.22 33.31 -33.87
C LEU A 234 -5.27 32.49 -33.01
N THR A 235 -5.03 32.89 -31.77
CA THR A 235 -4.30 32.08 -30.80
C THR A 235 -5.27 31.44 -29.81
N SER A 236 -5.25 30.11 -29.71
CA SER A 236 -6.06 29.32 -28.78
C SER A 236 -5.25 28.15 -28.23
N GLY A 237 -5.37 27.85 -26.93
CA GLY A 237 -4.60 26.77 -26.28
C GLY A 237 -3.08 26.86 -26.48
N GLY A 238 -2.53 28.07 -26.60
CA GLY A 238 -1.10 28.30 -26.86
C GLY A 238 -0.64 28.02 -28.30
N LYS A 239 -1.55 27.65 -29.22
CA LYS A 239 -1.29 27.41 -30.64
C LYS A 239 -1.86 28.54 -31.50
N SER A 240 -1.24 28.78 -32.65
CA SER A 240 -1.68 29.79 -33.62
C SER A 240 -2.40 29.13 -34.81
N TYR A 241 -3.51 29.74 -35.22
CA TYR A 241 -4.39 29.26 -36.28
C TYR A 241 -4.61 30.37 -37.30
N ASP A 242 -4.11 30.18 -38.51
CA ASP A 242 -4.41 31.04 -39.66
C ASP A 242 -5.68 30.53 -40.33
N VAL A 243 -6.75 31.32 -40.26
CA VAL A 243 -8.10 30.95 -40.70
C VAL A 243 -8.53 31.83 -41.88
N SER A 244 -9.06 31.21 -42.94
CA SER A 244 -9.63 31.90 -44.10
C SER A 244 -10.90 31.20 -44.58
N ILE A 245 -11.78 31.93 -45.27
CA ILE A 245 -13.02 31.38 -45.84
C ILE A 245 -12.70 30.77 -47.21
N VAL A 246 -13.05 29.49 -47.39
CA VAL A 246 -13.00 28.79 -48.68
C VAL A 246 -14.34 28.91 -49.43
N PHE A 247 -15.43 28.86 -48.67
CA PHE A 247 -16.80 29.01 -49.19
C PHE A 247 -17.72 29.53 -48.10
N ILE A 248 -18.68 30.38 -48.45
CA ILE A 248 -19.72 30.84 -47.53
C ILE A 248 -21.06 31.01 -48.27
N SER A 249 -22.15 30.64 -47.61
CA SER A 249 -23.53 30.88 -48.01
C SER A 249 -24.30 31.52 -46.85
N SER A 250 -25.60 31.78 -47.04
CA SER A 250 -26.48 32.32 -45.99
C SER A 250 -26.65 31.40 -44.77
N SER A 251 -26.26 30.12 -44.84
CA SER A 251 -26.46 29.17 -43.75
C SER A 251 -25.30 28.21 -43.51
N GLN A 252 -24.29 28.19 -44.38
CA GLN A 252 -23.17 27.26 -44.27
C GLN A 252 -21.85 27.89 -44.69
N VAL A 253 -20.76 27.41 -44.10
CA VAL A 253 -19.40 27.92 -44.33
C VAL A 253 -18.39 26.77 -44.43
N LYS A 254 -17.33 27.01 -45.19
CA LYS A 254 -16.13 26.17 -45.26
C LYS A 254 -14.93 27.03 -44.95
N LEU A 255 -14.13 26.64 -43.96
CA LEU A 255 -12.93 27.33 -43.54
C LEU A 255 -11.68 26.56 -43.99
N ASN A 256 -10.59 27.26 -44.24
CA ASN A 256 -9.24 26.70 -44.27
C ASN A 256 -8.51 27.17 -43.00
N ILE A 257 -8.00 26.22 -42.22
CA ILE A 257 -7.34 26.46 -40.94
C ILE A 257 -5.96 25.81 -41.00
N ASN A 258 -4.89 26.61 -41.01
CA ASN A 258 -3.51 26.12 -41.15
C ASN A 258 -3.30 25.16 -42.35
N GLY A 259 -3.98 25.41 -43.47
CA GLY A 259 -3.92 24.55 -44.65
C GLY A 259 -4.86 23.33 -44.62
N GLU A 260 -5.65 23.15 -43.57
CA GLU A 260 -6.70 22.13 -43.49
C GLU A 260 -8.09 22.73 -43.79
N ASP A 261 -8.78 22.18 -44.79
CA ASP A 261 -10.16 22.54 -45.11
C ASP A 261 -11.16 21.85 -44.18
N THR A 262 -12.12 22.59 -43.65
CA THR A 262 -13.28 22.03 -42.96
C THR A 262 -14.26 21.38 -43.95
N ASN A 263 -15.19 20.59 -43.45
CA ASN A 263 -16.44 20.27 -44.12
C ASN A 263 -17.31 21.53 -44.20
N LEU A 264 -18.46 21.39 -44.86
CA LEU A 264 -19.48 22.42 -44.89
C LEU A 264 -20.19 22.44 -43.52
N LEU A 265 -19.97 23.49 -42.73
CA LEU A 265 -20.48 23.64 -41.37
C LEU A 265 -21.64 24.65 -41.35
N SER A 266 -22.72 24.34 -40.64
CA SER A 266 -23.78 25.30 -40.30
C SER A 266 -23.39 26.13 -39.09
N SER A 267 -24.21 27.13 -38.73
CA SER A 267 -24.17 27.72 -37.38
C SER A 267 -24.29 26.60 -36.32
N THR A 268 -23.55 26.77 -35.23
CA THR A 268 -23.26 25.80 -34.16
C THR A 268 -22.56 24.50 -34.59
N GLY A 269 -22.25 24.35 -35.89
CA GLY A 269 -21.52 23.22 -36.43
C GLY A 269 -20.09 23.16 -35.91
N THR A 270 -19.66 21.98 -35.48
CA THR A 270 -18.29 21.74 -35.00
C THR A 270 -17.53 20.78 -35.91
N GLN A 271 -16.21 20.96 -36.00
CA GLN A 271 -15.31 19.97 -36.60
C GLN A 271 -14.02 19.83 -35.81
N ARG A 272 -13.59 18.58 -35.62
CA ARG A 272 -12.25 18.23 -35.15
C ARG A 272 -11.21 18.47 -36.25
N LEU A 273 -10.14 19.18 -35.91
CA LEU A 273 -8.97 19.42 -36.76
C LEU A 273 -7.92 18.31 -36.56
N LYS A 274 -6.96 18.18 -37.49
CA LYS A 274 -5.91 17.15 -37.42
C LYS A 274 -5.04 17.22 -36.16
N ASP A 275 -4.87 18.42 -35.60
CA ASP A 275 -4.07 18.63 -34.38
C ASP A 275 -4.84 18.30 -33.09
N GLY A 276 -6.09 17.84 -33.21
CA GLY A 276 -6.98 17.47 -32.11
C GLY A 276 -7.91 18.57 -31.63
N SER A 277 -7.67 19.84 -32.00
CA SER A 277 -8.52 20.98 -31.63
C SER A 277 -9.86 20.95 -32.34
N TYR A 278 -10.81 21.78 -31.89
CA TYR A 278 -12.15 21.88 -32.47
C TYR A 278 -12.45 23.29 -32.91
N VAL A 279 -12.87 23.43 -34.16
CA VAL A 279 -13.52 24.66 -34.65
C VAL A 279 -15.03 24.53 -34.46
N GLY A 280 -15.66 25.58 -33.94
CA GLY A 280 -17.10 25.75 -33.84
C GLY A 280 -17.55 27.03 -34.52
N ILE A 281 -18.60 26.96 -35.33
CA ILE A 281 -19.16 28.14 -35.99
C ILE A 281 -20.16 28.80 -35.05
N LYS A 282 -19.92 30.06 -34.68
CA LYS A 282 -20.86 30.84 -33.87
C LYS A 282 -21.95 31.39 -34.78
N GLU A 283 -21.58 32.28 -35.68
CA GLU A 283 -22.53 32.96 -36.55
C GLU A 283 -22.00 33.07 -37.99
N ILE A 284 -22.89 32.89 -38.95
CA ILE A 284 -22.61 33.07 -40.38
C ILE A 284 -23.28 34.36 -40.82
N LEU A 285 -22.45 35.36 -41.11
CA LEU A 285 -22.86 36.70 -41.53
C LEU A 285 -22.67 36.83 -43.04
N ALA A 286 -23.51 36.15 -43.81
CA ALA A 286 -23.53 36.24 -45.27
C ALA A 286 -24.78 37.02 -45.75
N LYS A 287 -24.58 38.06 -46.57
CA LYS A 287 -25.68 38.83 -47.20
C LYS A 287 -25.61 38.72 -48.71
N ASP A 288 -26.69 38.23 -49.33
CA ASP A 288 -26.87 38.12 -50.80
C ASP A 288 -27.08 39.47 -51.53
N VAL A 289 -26.62 40.59 -50.95
CA VAL A 289 -26.81 41.93 -51.51
C VAL A 289 -25.50 42.41 -52.13
N SER A 290 -25.52 42.62 -53.45
CA SER A 290 -24.41 43.12 -54.28
C SER A 290 -23.51 44.12 -53.54
N GLY A 291 -22.28 43.69 -53.22
CA GLY A 291 -21.21 44.54 -52.65
C GLY A 291 -20.81 44.27 -51.19
N ASN A 292 -21.48 43.39 -50.46
CA ASN A 292 -21.05 42.99 -49.10
C ASN A 292 -20.22 41.70 -49.13
N VAL A 293 -19.13 41.68 -48.36
CA VAL A 293 -18.23 40.52 -48.21
C VAL A 293 -18.79 39.60 -47.12
N GLY A 294 -18.88 38.29 -47.40
CA GLY A 294 -19.34 37.31 -46.41
C GLY A 294 -18.38 37.25 -45.22
N LYS A 295 -18.93 37.13 -44.00
CA LYS A 295 -18.14 36.98 -42.78
C LYS A 295 -18.64 35.80 -41.96
N VAL A 296 -17.76 35.24 -41.16
CA VAL A 296 -18.11 34.19 -40.19
C VAL A 296 -17.42 34.49 -38.88
N GLU A 297 -18.18 34.37 -37.79
CA GLU A 297 -17.64 34.33 -36.43
C GLU A 297 -17.49 32.86 -36.04
N PHE A 298 -16.30 32.49 -35.59
CA PHE A 298 -15.95 31.13 -35.22
C PHE A 298 -15.16 31.13 -33.91
N SER A 299 -15.10 29.97 -33.27
CA SER A 299 -14.25 29.73 -32.10
C SER A 299 -13.40 28.48 -32.32
N ILE A 300 -12.17 28.49 -31.81
CA ILE A 300 -11.31 27.29 -31.78
C ILE A 300 -10.99 26.98 -30.32
N GLY A 301 -11.29 25.77 -29.88
CA GLY A 301 -10.95 25.23 -28.56
C GLY A 301 -10.00 24.04 -28.63
N SER A 302 -9.27 23.78 -27.55
CA SER A 302 -8.37 22.62 -27.40
C SER A 302 -9.10 21.28 -27.44
N GLY A 303 -10.40 21.28 -27.09
CA GLY A 303 -11.27 20.12 -27.09
C GLY A 303 -12.75 20.51 -27.08
N LYS A 304 -13.61 19.52 -27.24
CA LYS A 304 -15.08 19.66 -27.23
C LYS A 304 -15.68 18.79 -26.14
N LEU A 305 -16.57 19.37 -25.34
CA LEU A 305 -17.34 18.68 -24.31
C LEU A 305 -18.84 18.80 -24.65
N ASP A 306 -19.52 17.66 -24.78
CA ASP A 306 -20.96 17.59 -25.04
C ASP A 306 -21.65 17.05 -23.78
N LEU A 307 -22.42 17.92 -23.13
CA LEU A 307 -23.15 17.65 -21.90
C LEU A 307 -24.63 17.62 -22.21
N LYS A 308 -25.23 16.43 -22.21
CA LYS A 308 -26.66 16.26 -22.49
C LYS A 308 -27.38 15.60 -21.33
N ASP A 309 -28.51 16.16 -20.95
CA ASP A 309 -29.30 15.76 -19.78
C ASP A 309 -29.68 14.27 -19.82
N GLY A 310 -29.44 13.58 -18.71
CA GLY A 310 -29.71 12.15 -18.53
C GLY A 310 -28.83 11.22 -19.36
N THR A 311 -27.75 11.72 -19.98
CA THR A 311 -26.87 10.92 -20.85
C THR A 311 -25.41 11.02 -20.46
N GLN A 312 -24.62 10.07 -20.97
CA GLN A 312 -23.17 10.02 -20.80
C GLN A 312 -22.51 11.24 -21.45
N VAL A 313 -21.51 11.78 -20.77
CA VAL A 313 -20.66 12.87 -21.28
C VAL A 313 -19.96 12.41 -22.55
N LYS A 314 -19.82 13.31 -23.53
CA LYS A 314 -18.88 13.08 -24.63
C LYS A 314 -17.75 14.08 -24.61
N LEU A 315 -16.53 13.57 -24.67
CA LEU A 315 -15.32 14.34 -24.83
C LEU A 315 -14.73 14.06 -26.21
N ASN A 316 -14.53 15.10 -27.01
CA ASN A 316 -13.97 15.01 -28.35
C ASN A 316 -14.71 13.99 -29.23
N ASP A 317 -16.05 14.05 -29.19
CA ASP A 317 -17.00 13.15 -29.86
C ASP A 317 -16.97 11.67 -29.40
N ASN A 318 -16.13 11.32 -28.42
CA ASN A 318 -16.10 10.00 -27.78
C ASN A 318 -16.96 9.98 -26.52
N THR A 319 -17.71 8.91 -26.32
CA THR A 319 -18.56 8.75 -25.12
C THR A 319 -17.71 8.29 -23.93
N ILE A 320 -17.88 8.94 -22.78
CA ILE A 320 -17.30 8.57 -21.48
C ILE A 320 -18.39 7.84 -20.70
N ASN A 321 -18.29 6.51 -20.59
CA ASN A 321 -19.40 5.68 -20.13
C ASN A 321 -19.72 5.85 -18.63
N GLU A 322 -18.71 6.30 -17.90
CA GLU A 322 -18.59 6.39 -16.45
C GLU A 322 -19.21 7.67 -15.90
N VAL A 323 -19.37 8.70 -16.73
CA VAL A 323 -19.82 10.04 -16.31
C VAL A 323 -21.13 10.40 -16.98
N THR A 324 -22.18 10.58 -16.19
CA THR A 324 -23.52 10.99 -16.66
C THR A 324 -23.81 12.43 -16.27
N THR A 325 -24.39 13.20 -17.17
CA THR A 325 -24.83 14.58 -16.91
C THR A 325 -26.27 14.61 -16.46
N THR A 326 -26.60 15.49 -15.51
CA THR A 326 -27.97 15.86 -15.18
C THR A 326 -28.08 17.36 -15.03
N PHE A 327 -29.09 17.94 -15.67
CA PHE A 327 -29.47 19.34 -15.51
C PHE A 327 -30.73 19.43 -14.66
N THR A 328 -30.77 20.40 -13.76
CA THR A 328 -32.02 20.82 -13.10
C THR A 328 -32.39 22.18 -13.64
N LYS A 329 -33.62 22.29 -14.16
CA LYS A 329 -34.19 23.55 -14.62
C LYS A 329 -35.63 23.72 -14.17
N THR A 330 -36.06 24.96 -14.13
CA THR A 330 -37.45 25.37 -13.93
C THR A 330 -37.95 26.12 -15.16
N GLU A 331 -39.11 25.74 -15.69
CA GLU A 331 -39.70 26.39 -16.87
C GLU A 331 -40.79 27.39 -16.46
N THR A 332 -40.78 28.55 -17.09
CA THR A 332 -41.91 29.50 -17.14
C THR A 332 -42.41 29.63 -18.57
N SER A 333 -43.51 30.34 -18.82
CA SER A 333 -44.17 30.36 -20.14
C SER A 333 -43.31 30.87 -21.30
N THR A 334 -42.23 31.60 -21.04
CA THR A 334 -41.32 32.15 -22.08
C THR A 334 -39.84 32.01 -21.74
N LYS A 335 -39.49 31.67 -20.49
CA LYS A 335 -38.11 31.61 -20.01
C LYS A 335 -37.82 30.32 -19.28
N VAL A 336 -36.57 29.89 -19.35
CA VAL A 336 -36.03 28.75 -18.62
C VAL A 336 -35.03 29.26 -17.60
N LYS A 337 -35.08 28.67 -16.40
CA LYS A 337 -34.15 28.94 -15.30
C LYS A 337 -33.32 27.69 -15.04
N LEU A 338 -32.01 27.75 -15.27
CA LEU A 338 -31.09 26.67 -15.02
C LEU A 338 -30.63 26.73 -13.56
N ASP A 339 -31.00 25.72 -12.78
CA ASP A 339 -30.70 25.65 -11.36
C ASP A 339 -29.36 24.96 -11.10
N LYS A 340 -29.11 23.82 -11.76
CA LYS A 340 -27.95 22.94 -11.46
C LYS A 340 -27.43 22.19 -12.67
N ILE A 341 -26.12 21.93 -12.64
CA ILE A 341 -25.43 20.98 -13.51
C ILE A 341 -24.72 19.95 -12.62
N VAL A 342 -25.00 18.67 -12.83
CA VAL A 342 -24.41 17.56 -12.07
C VAL A 342 -23.68 16.62 -13.02
N LEU A 343 -22.44 16.28 -12.69
CA LEU A 343 -21.67 15.20 -13.32
C LEU A 343 -21.55 14.05 -12.32
N SER A 344 -22.24 12.94 -12.59
CA SER A 344 -22.23 11.74 -11.76
C SER A 344 -21.22 10.74 -12.29
N TRP A 345 -20.22 10.42 -11.48
CA TRP A 345 -19.19 9.45 -11.80
C TRP A 345 -19.46 8.10 -11.13
N LYS A 346 -19.47 7.04 -11.94
CA LYS A 346 -19.45 5.63 -11.53
C LYS A 346 -18.28 4.91 -12.18
N THR A 347 -17.82 3.81 -11.61
CA THR A 347 -16.86 2.92 -12.28
C THR A 347 -17.51 2.17 -13.44
N ASP A 348 -16.75 1.86 -14.48
CA ASP A 348 -17.14 0.91 -15.54
C ASP A 348 -16.80 -0.53 -15.13
N ASP A 349 -15.60 -0.74 -14.61
CA ASP A 349 -15.10 -2.02 -14.12
C ASP A 349 -14.75 -1.96 -12.62
N ARG A 350 -14.10 -3.01 -12.10
CA ARG A 350 -13.59 -3.01 -10.74
C ARG A 350 -12.36 -2.12 -10.67
N GLU A 351 -12.37 -1.15 -9.75
CA GLU A 351 -11.32 -0.15 -9.59
C GLU A 351 -10.74 -0.18 -8.19
N PHE A 352 -9.50 0.27 -8.02
CA PHE A 352 -8.80 0.24 -6.75
C PHE A 352 -8.11 1.57 -6.47
N VAL A 353 -8.08 1.95 -5.19
CA VAL A 353 -7.24 3.04 -4.69
C VAL A 353 -6.39 2.47 -3.57
N THR A 354 -5.09 2.42 -3.80
CA THR A 354 -4.07 1.89 -2.88
C THR A 354 -2.88 2.87 -2.89
N PRO A 355 -1.83 2.68 -2.08
CA PRO A 355 -0.66 3.55 -2.15
C PRO A 355 -0.08 3.65 -3.57
N ASP A 356 -0.05 2.55 -4.32
CA ASP A 356 0.47 2.47 -5.69
C ASP A 356 -0.55 2.73 -6.81
N MET A 357 -1.85 2.87 -6.48
CA MET A 357 -2.90 3.03 -7.49
C MET A 357 -3.85 4.16 -7.12
N SER A 358 -4.07 5.05 -8.06
CA SER A 358 -5.02 6.17 -7.93
C SER A 358 -6.14 6.06 -8.94
N LEU A 359 -7.30 6.59 -8.59
CA LEU A 359 -8.47 6.61 -9.45
C LEU A 359 -8.75 8.04 -9.94
N THR A 360 -8.65 8.26 -11.25
CA THR A 360 -8.86 9.58 -11.88
C THR A 360 -10.21 9.63 -12.59
N MET A 361 -10.92 10.76 -12.47
CA MET A 361 -12.20 10.94 -13.15
C MET A 361 -12.01 10.84 -14.67
N PRO A 362 -12.66 9.89 -15.35
CA PRO A 362 -12.43 9.65 -16.77
C PRO A 362 -12.94 10.81 -17.62
N GLY A 363 -12.23 11.06 -18.72
CA GLY A 363 -12.52 12.15 -19.65
C GLY A 363 -12.04 13.51 -19.14
N LEU A 364 -12.72 14.10 -18.14
CA LEU A 364 -12.38 15.45 -17.68
C LEU A 364 -11.02 15.51 -16.96
N GLU A 365 -10.62 14.39 -16.33
CA GLU A 365 -9.35 14.25 -15.62
C GLU A 365 -9.08 15.42 -14.66
N ALA A 366 -10.12 15.93 -14.01
CA ALA A 366 -10.03 17.10 -13.13
C ALA A 366 -10.02 16.75 -11.65
N ILE A 367 -10.36 15.51 -11.32
CA ILE A 367 -10.45 15.00 -9.95
C ILE A 367 -9.70 13.67 -9.90
N LYS A 368 -8.84 13.52 -8.91
CA LYS A 368 -8.11 12.29 -8.63
C LYS A 368 -8.33 11.88 -7.18
N ILE A 369 -8.55 10.59 -6.97
CA ILE A 369 -8.61 9.95 -5.66
C ILE A 369 -7.33 9.15 -5.50
N SER A 370 -6.62 9.39 -4.42
CA SER A 370 -5.33 8.77 -4.16
C SER A 370 -5.22 8.40 -2.70
N MET A 371 -4.32 7.46 -2.39
CA MET A 371 -4.05 7.05 -1.03
C MET A 371 -2.54 7.09 -0.81
N ALA A 372 -2.08 7.58 0.34
CA ALA A 372 -0.69 7.44 0.77
C ALA A 372 -0.48 6.08 1.45
N ASP A 373 0.75 5.75 1.82
CA ASP A 373 1.05 4.53 2.56
C ASP A 373 0.15 4.35 3.79
N PHE A 374 -0.26 3.11 4.05
CA PHE A 374 -1.04 2.78 5.24
C PHE A 374 -0.17 3.02 6.48
N VAL A 375 -0.62 3.90 7.37
CA VAL A 375 0.16 4.34 8.52
C VAL A 375 0.05 3.30 9.61
N ILE A 376 1.20 2.75 10.00
CA ILE A 376 1.37 1.86 11.14
C ILE A 376 2.37 2.53 12.09
N PRO A 377 1.95 3.01 13.28
CA PRO A 377 2.80 3.84 14.14
C PRO A 377 4.00 3.09 14.73
N ASN A 378 3.84 1.81 15.07
CA ASN A 378 4.92 0.93 15.52
C ASN A 378 4.77 -0.46 14.90
N GLU A 379 5.85 -1.21 14.84
CA GLU A 379 5.82 -2.62 14.41
C GLU A 379 6.46 -3.49 15.48
N GLU A 380 5.70 -3.79 16.54
CA GLU A 380 6.11 -4.79 17.53
C GLU A 380 5.77 -6.19 17.01
N ILE A 381 6.78 -7.05 16.95
CA ILE A 381 6.62 -8.42 16.46
C ILE A 381 6.54 -9.37 17.65
N THR A 382 5.46 -10.15 17.68
CA THR A 382 5.28 -11.29 18.57
C THR A 382 5.17 -12.55 17.72
N THR A 383 5.93 -13.61 18.04
CA THR A 383 5.88 -14.86 17.29
C THR A 383 5.49 -16.04 18.17
N VAL A 384 4.80 -17.00 17.56
CA VAL A 384 4.44 -18.28 18.14
C VAL A 384 5.06 -19.35 17.27
N ILE A 385 6.11 -19.99 17.79
CA ILE A 385 6.98 -20.87 17.01
C ILE A 385 7.20 -22.20 17.72
N ASN A 386 7.72 -23.14 16.97
CA ASN A 386 8.15 -24.44 17.46
C ASN A 386 9.48 -24.34 18.20
N ASP A 387 9.63 -25.14 19.27
CA ASP A 387 10.91 -25.40 19.92
C ASP A 387 11.20 -26.90 19.87
N GLY A 388 11.70 -27.35 18.72
CA GLY A 388 11.72 -28.77 18.39
C GLY A 388 10.36 -29.29 17.90
N THR A 389 10.14 -30.60 17.99
CA THR A 389 8.95 -31.26 17.43
C THR A 389 7.74 -31.20 18.34
N ASP A 390 7.94 -31.22 19.66
CA ASP A 390 6.90 -31.46 20.67
C ASP A 390 6.67 -30.27 21.61
N SER A 391 7.25 -29.10 21.35
CA SER A 391 7.11 -27.90 22.18
C SER A 391 6.78 -26.64 21.38
N MET A 392 6.01 -25.74 22.00
CA MET A 392 5.61 -24.44 21.44
C MET A 392 6.02 -23.31 22.39
N VAL A 393 6.57 -22.23 21.82
CA VAL A 393 7.02 -21.05 22.56
C VAL A 393 6.42 -19.76 21.99
N LEU A 394 6.19 -18.79 22.86
CA LEU A 394 5.88 -17.40 22.53
C LEU A 394 7.18 -16.58 22.61
N LYS A 395 7.54 -15.87 21.55
CA LYS A 395 8.60 -14.85 21.59
C LYS A 395 8.00 -13.47 21.46
N THR A 396 8.34 -12.58 22.39
CA THR A 396 7.82 -11.21 22.41
C THR A 396 8.75 -10.30 23.19
N ILE A 397 8.40 -9.02 23.31
CA ILE A 397 9.11 -8.03 24.11
C ILE A 397 8.17 -7.62 25.25
N VAL A 398 8.65 -7.69 26.48
CA VAL A 398 7.94 -7.22 27.69
C VAL A 398 8.68 -6.03 28.30
N THR A 399 8.30 -5.60 29.50
CA THR A 399 8.83 -4.41 30.19
C THR A 399 10.36 -4.40 30.27
N ASP A 400 10.99 -5.53 30.60
CA ASP A 400 12.45 -5.62 30.79
C ASP A 400 13.23 -5.89 29.49
N GLY A 401 12.60 -6.41 28.44
CA GLY A 401 13.30 -6.81 27.21
C GLY A 401 12.65 -7.98 26.47
N ALA A 402 13.39 -8.59 25.54
CA ALA A 402 12.90 -9.74 24.78
C ALA A 402 12.78 -10.99 25.65
N VAL A 403 11.71 -11.76 25.48
CA VAL A 403 11.47 -13.01 26.23
C VAL A 403 10.96 -14.11 25.32
N THR A 404 11.46 -15.32 25.56
CA THR A 404 10.90 -16.59 25.08
C THR A 404 10.15 -17.27 26.23
N VAL A 405 8.82 -17.38 26.13
CA VAL A 405 7.95 -18.00 27.13
C VAL A 405 7.43 -19.33 26.59
N PRO A 406 7.77 -20.47 27.21
CA PRO A 406 7.27 -21.76 26.75
C PRO A 406 5.80 -21.95 27.12
N LEU A 407 5.00 -22.45 26.17
CA LEU A 407 3.56 -22.60 26.31
C LEU A 407 3.20 -24.02 26.70
N PHE A 408 3.59 -25.01 25.89
CA PHE A 408 3.28 -26.42 26.12
C PHE A 408 4.37 -27.34 25.61
N TYR A 409 4.39 -28.54 26.18
CA TYR A 409 5.03 -29.71 25.60
C TYR A 409 4.01 -30.85 25.42
N ALA A 410 4.17 -31.62 24.35
CA ALA A 410 3.27 -32.70 23.93
C ALA A 410 3.93 -34.08 24.01
N ASN A 411 3.10 -35.12 23.94
CA ASN A 411 3.58 -36.48 23.73
C ASN A 411 3.77 -36.77 22.23
N ALA A 412 4.31 -37.95 21.89
CA ALA A 412 4.52 -38.36 20.49
C ALA A 412 3.23 -38.53 19.66
N SER A 413 2.04 -38.40 20.25
CA SER A 413 0.75 -38.37 19.56
C SER A 413 0.19 -36.95 19.41
N GLY A 414 0.95 -35.92 19.80
CA GLY A 414 0.55 -34.53 19.73
C GLY A 414 -0.42 -34.07 20.82
N GLU A 415 -0.71 -34.91 21.82
CA GLU A 415 -1.56 -34.48 22.94
C GLU A 415 -0.75 -33.61 23.90
N PHE A 416 -1.27 -32.44 24.30
CA PHE A 416 -0.60 -31.59 25.29
C PHE A 416 -0.57 -32.28 26.67
N ILE A 417 0.63 -32.46 27.21
CA ILE A 417 0.86 -33.18 28.49
C ILE A 417 1.47 -32.29 29.58
N GLY A 418 1.71 -31.01 29.30
CA GLY A 418 2.06 -30.05 30.34
C GLY A 418 2.22 -28.64 29.79
N ILE A 419 2.30 -27.68 30.72
CA ILE A 419 2.44 -26.26 30.42
C ILE A 419 3.87 -25.84 30.78
N GLY A 420 4.62 -25.37 29.79
CA GLY A 420 6.06 -25.11 29.89
C GLY A 420 6.87 -25.80 28.79
N GLU A 421 8.19 -25.85 28.98
CA GLU A 421 9.16 -26.35 28.00
C GLU A 421 9.27 -27.89 28.04
N SER A 422 9.20 -28.46 29.25
CA SER A 422 9.35 -29.89 29.48
C SER A 422 8.80 -30.29 30.85
N SER A 423 8.82 -31.59 31.17
CA SER A 423 8.35 -32.12 32.45
C SER A 423 9.14 -31.66 33.70
N ASP A 424 10.29 -31.02 33.50
CA ASP A 424 11.19 -30.48 34.52
C ASP A 424 11.41 -28.95 34.38
N LYS A 425 10.74 -28.31 33.42
CA LYS A 425 10.77 -26.86 33.21
C LYS A 425 9.37 -26.35 32.83
N LEU A 426 8.58 -26.08 33.85
CA LEU A 426 7.17 -25.74 33.76
C LEU A 426 6.97 -24.22 33.76
N LEU A 427 5.95 -23.78 33.02
CA LEU A 427 5.40 -22.43 33.14
C LEU A 427 4.27 -22.45 34.16
N VAL A 428 4.36 -21.62 35.19
CA VAL A 428 3.37 -21.47 36.25
C VAL A 428 2.39 -20.35 35.89
N THR A 429 1.10 -20.65 35.96
CA THR A 429 0.02 -19.71 35.67
C THR A 429 -1.14 -19.82 36.67
N SER A 430 -1.84 -18.70 36.93
CA SER A 430 -2.95 -18.64 37.90
C SER A 430 -3.95 -17.51 37.61
N TYR A 431 -5.26 -17.78 37.79
CA TYR A 431 -6.31 -16.76 37.78
C TYR A 431 -6.41 -15.98 39.10
N ASN A 432 -5.76 -16.45 40.15
CA ASN A 432 -5.75 -15.77 41.43
C ASN A 432 -4.69 -14.67 41.43
N THR A 433 -4.81 -13.73 42.36
CA THR A 433 -3.76 -12.75 42.67
C THR A 433 -2.65 -13.35 43.53
N SER A 434 -2.66 -14.67 43.73
CA SER A 434 -1.64 -15.46 44.44
C SER A 434 -1.26 -16.70 43.64
N VAL A 435 -0.01 -17.13 43.78
CA VAL A 435 0.55 -18.28 43.07
C VAL A 435 1.59 -19.00 43.94
N ILE A 436 1.76 -20.30 43.72
CA ILE A 436 2.84 -21.10 44.33
C ILE A 436 3.83 -21.45 43.23
N PHE A 437 5.10 -21.16 43.46
CA PHE A 437 6.22 -21.58 42.61
C PHE A 437 7.02 -22.67 43.33
N ASN A 438 7.20 -23.82 42.70
CA ASN A 438 7.78 -25.02 43.29
C ASN A 438 8.93 -25.60 42.44
N ASP A 439 10.15 -25.18 42.78
CA ASP A 439 11.42 -25.65 42.19
C ASP A 439 11.57 -27.19 42.25
N THR A 440 10.97 -27.85 43.25
CA THR A 440 11.12 -29.32 43.39
C THR A 440 10.38 -30.11 42.32
N ILE A 441 9.32 -29.55 41.73
CA ILE A 441 8.52 -30.24 40.71
C ILE A 441 8.89 -29.82 39.29
N GLY A 442 9.80 -28.86 39.15
CA GLY A 442 10.29 -28.34 37.87
C GLY A 442 9.65 -27.03 37.45
N ASP A 443 9.06 -26.24 38.35
CA ASP A 443 8.64 -24.88 38.00
C ASP A 443 9.88 -24.05 37.67
N GLU A 444 9.91 -23.46 36.46
CA GLU A 444 11.05 -22.69 35.95
C GLU A 444 10.61 -21.28 35.54
N TYR A 445 9.43 -21.14 34.94
CA TYR A 445 8.94 -19.86 34.42
C TYR A 445 7.69 -19.42 35.18
N LEU A 446 7.65 -18.17 35.64
CA LEU A 446 6.45 -17.52 36.15
C LEU A 446 6.28 -16.19 35.41
N VAL A 447 5.14 -16.00 34.75
CA VAL A 447 4.78 -14.67 34.25
C VAL A 447 4.01 -13.95 35.35
N ALA A 448 4.51 -12.79 35.75
CA ALA A 448 3.86 -11.90 36.70
C ALA A 448 3.63 -10.55 36.06
N SER A 449 2.37 -10.15 36.01
CA SER A 449 1.93 -8.99 35.25
C SER A 449 1.10 -8.07 36.13
N TRP A 450 1.08 -6.78 35.78
CA TRP A 450 0.31 -5.77 36.48
C TRP A 450 -0.48 -4.92 35.50
N ASN A 451 -1.76 -4.73 35.81
CA ASN A 451 -2.63 -3.76 35.16
C ASN A 451 -3.57 -3.16 36.22
N GLY A 452 -3.26 -1.97 36.72
CA GLY A 452 -4.06 -1.27 37.73
C GLY A 452 -4.99 -0.18 37.19
N SER A 453 -4.80 0.27 35.95
CA SER A 453 -5.47 1.44 35.37
C SER A 453 -5.97 1.25 33.93
N ASP A 454 -6.01 0.00 33.45
CA ASP A 454 -6.32 -0.37 32.05
C ASP A 454 -5.42 0.29 30.99
N ARG A 455 -4.31 0.89 31.43
CA ARG A 455 -3.28 1.57 30.64
C ARG A 455 -1.91 1.27 31.24
N ASP A 456 -0.88 1.31 30.39
CA ASP A 456 0.53 1.09 30.73
C ASP A 456 0.77 -0.22 31.51
N PRO A 457 0.40 -1.38 30.93
CA PRO A 457 0.55 -2.63 31.63
C PRO A 457 2.03 -3.03 31.72
N GLU A 458 2.36 -3.80 32.75
CA GLU A 458 3.70 -4.31 32.96
C GLU A 458 3.69 -5.83 32.99
N SER A 459 4.75 -6.47 32.49
CA SER A 459 4.91 -7.92 32.51
C SER A 459 6.36 -8.31 32.71
N TYR A 460 6.57 -9.30 33.58
CA TYR A 460 7.87 -9.81 33.96
C TYR A 460 7.86 -11.33 33.93
N VAL A 461 8.94 -11.93 33.42
CA VAL A 461 9.16 -13.37 33.49
C VAL A 461 10.16 -13.62 34.61
N LEU A 462 9.77 -14.41 35.60
CA LEU A 462 10.48 -14.59 36.86
C LEU A 462 10.74 -16.07 37.15
N ARG A 463 11.77 -16.34 37.96
CA ARG A 463 11.92 -17.61 38.68
C ARG A 463 12.40 -17.38 40.09
N PHE A 464 12.14 -18.37 40.93
CA PHE A 464 12.65 -18.43 42.30
C PHE A 464 13.64 -19.57 42.42
N SER A 465 14.84 -19.26 42.91
CA SER A 465 15.96 -20.20 42.96
C SER A 465 16.71 -20.09 44.29
N GLY A 466 17.79 -20.86 44.46
CA GLY A 466 18.69 -20.68 45.61
C GLY A 466 18.05 -20.91 46.98
N PHE A 467 17.06 -21.81 47.07
CA PHE A 467 16.38 -22.12 48.33
C PHE A 467 17.37 -22.64 49.38
N THR A 468 17.48 -21.92 50.49
CA THR A 468 18.42 -22.19 51.59
C THR A 468 17.78 -21.96 52.94
N ARG A 469 18.41 -22.45 54.01
CA ARG A 469 17.98 -22.22 55.39
C ARG A 469 19.17 -21.75 56.23
N ASP A 470 18.97 -20.65 56.96
CA ASP A 470 19.91 -20.26 58.00
C ASP A 470 19.72 -21.16 59.23
N THR A 471 20.75 -21.94 59.54
CA THR A 471 20.72 -22.92 60.63
C THR A 471 20.71 -22.28 62.02
N ASN A 472 21.07 -21.00 62.15
CA ASN A 472 21.07 -20.30 63.44
C ASN A 472 19.72 -19.70 63.76
N THR A 473 19.04 -19.13 62.76
CA THR A 473 17.73 -18.46 62.93
C THR A 473 16.55 -19.35 62.57
N GLY A 474 16.80 -20.41 61.79
CA GLY A 474 15.77 -21.30 61.27
C GLY A 474 14.98 -20.72 60.09
N ILE A 475 15.34 -19.53 59.60
CA ILE A 475 14.65 -18.81 58.52
C ILE A 475 15.04 -19.40 57.17
N ASN A 476 14.04 -19.63 56.33
CA ASN A 476 14.20 -20.06 54.94
C ASN A 476 14.35 -18.85 54.01
N TYR A 477 15.19 -18.97 52.99
CA TYR A 477 15.47 -17.94 52.01
C TYR A 477 15.36 -18.49 50.59
N THR A 478 15.04 -17.61 49.64
CA THR A 478 15.05 -17.84 48.19
C THR A 478 15.64 -16.61 47.46
N ASN A 479 16.00 -16.77 46.20
CA ASN A 479 16.43 -15.70 45.31
C ASN A 479 15.38 -15.50 44.22
N VAL A 480 15.33 -14.29 43.68
CA VAL A 480 14.46 -13.91 42.56
C VAL A 480 15.33 -13.51 41.39
N GLU A 481 15.05 -14.12 40.25
CA GLU A 481 15.70 -13.83 38.98
C GLU A 481 14.66 -13.38 37.96
N LYS A 482 15.09 -12.52 37.04
CA LYS A 482 14.31 -12.03 35.90
C LYS A 482 14.82 -12.66 34.62
N TYR A 483 13.93 -13.01 33.71
CA TYR A 483 14.27 -13.47 32.37
C TYR A 483 14.00 -12.37 31.35
N TYR A 484 15.05 -11.94 30.67
CA TYR A 484 14.99 -11.01 29.54
C TYR A 484 16.26 -11.17 28.69
N ASP A 485 16.18 -10.75 27.42
CA ASP A 485 17.20 -10.97 26.39
C ASP A 485 17.63 -12.44 26.31
N ASP A 486 16.65 -13.34 26.45
CA ASP A 486 16.79 -14.80 26.48
C ASP A 486 17.78 -15.34 27.52
N THR A 487 18.01 -14.60 28.62
CA THR A 487 18.86 -15.05 29.72
C THR A 487 18.29 -14.72 31.10
N TRP A 488 18.65 -15.52 32.10
CA TRP A 488 18.30 -15.29 33.50
C TRP A 488 19.29 -14.33 34.16
N HIS A 489 18.76 -13.29 34.79
CA HIS A 489 19.48 -12.27 35.53
C HIS A 489 19.10 -12.26 37.00
N SER A 490 20.08 -12.27 37.91
CA SER A 490 19.82 -12.07 39.34
C SER A 490 19.20 -10.69 39.58
N TYR A 491 18.11 -10.67 40.36
CA TYR A 491 17.38 -9.46 40.68
C TYR A 491 17.38 -9.15 42.19
N ARG A 492 16.99 -10.13 43.01
CA ARG A 492 16.98 -10.00 44.48
C ARG A 492 17.39 -11.31 45.14
N ASP A 493 18.43 -11.27 45.94
CA ASP A 493 18.90 -12.45 46.68
C ASP A 493 18.41 -12.45 48.13
N THR A 494 18.41 -13.64 48.74
CA THR A 494 18.20 -13.84 50.19
C THR A 494 16.87 -13.24 50.67
N ARG A 495 15.77 -13.49 49.95
CA ARG A 495 14.40 -13.10 50.33
C ARG A 495 13.79 -14.15 51.25
N LYS A 496 13.09 -13.73 52.29
CA LYS A 496 12.40 -14.61 53.26
C LYS A 496 10.90 -14.33 53.31
N THR A 497 10.16 -15.18 54.04
CA THR A 497 8.75 -14.95 54.36
C THR A 497 8.51 -13.55 54.90
N GLY A 498 7.54 -12.83 54.30
CA GLY A 498 7.15 -11.47 54.62
C GLY A 498 7.92 -10.38 53.85
N ASP A 499 8.96 -10.72 53.09
CA ASP A 499 9.65 -9.76 52.23
C ASP A 499 8.81 -9.44 50.98
N THR A 500 9.03 -8.24 50.43
CA THR A 500 8.45 -7.82 49.15
C THR A 500 9.50 -7.73 48.05
N VAL A 501 9.04 -7.85 46.81
CA VAL A 501 9.82 -7.67 45.57
C VAL A 501 9.05 -6.72 44.68
N ASP A 502 9.56 -5.49 44.56
CA ASP A 502 8.96 -4.44 43.75
C ASP A 502 9.52 -4.49 42.31
N LEU A 503 8.63 -4.48 41.33
CA LEU A 503 8.85 -4.64 39.90
C LEU A 503 8.04 -3.58 39.18
N GLY A 504 8.59 -2.37 39.06
CA GLY A 504 7.81 -1.22 38.57
C GLY A 504 6.59 -0.97 39.44
N SER A 505 5.40 -1.10 38.86
CA SER A 505 4.10 -0.94 39.53
C SER A 505 3.60 -2.24 40.19
N LEU A 506 4.19 -3.38 39.84
CA LEU A 506 3.92 -4.67 40.46
C LEU A 506 4.70 -4.82 41.77
N THR A 507 4.03 -5.18 42.86
CA THR A 507 4.69 -5.62 44.09
C THR A 507 4.28 -7.04 44.42
N LEU A 508 5.27 -7.92 44.57
CA LEU A 508 5.10 -9.30 44.98
C LEU A 508 5.47 -9.48 46.46
N THR A 509 4.59 -10.03 47.27
CA THR A 509 4.85 -10.39 48.67
C THR A 509 5.12 -11.88 48.77
N LEU A 510 6.22 -12.29 49.41
CA LEU A 510 6.52 -13.70 49.67
C LEU A 510 5.80 -14.13 50.95
N ASP A 511 4.64 -14.76 50.81
CA ASP A 511 3.80 -15.17 51.94
C ASP A 511 4.40 -16.32 52.74
N TYR A 512 5.15 -17.20 52.08
CA TYR A 512 5.86 -18.32 52.72
C TYR A 512 6.98 -18.85 51.83
N VAL A 513 8.14 -19.15 52.43
CA VAL A 513 9.28 -19.79 51.75
C VAL A 513 9.58 -21.12 52.42
N GLU A 514 9.57 -22.20 51.65
CA GLU A 514 10.00 -23.54 52.09
C GLU A 514 11.30 -23.95 51.41
N TYR A 515 12.20 -24.54 52.19
CA TYR A 515 13.46 -25.12 51.70
C TYR A 515 13.42 -26.66 51.76
N SER A 516 12.65 -27.26 52.68
CA SER A 516 12.63 -28.71 52.89
C SER A 516 11.33 -29.19 53.54
N PRO A 517 10.73 -30.34 53.12
CA PRO A 517 11.27 -31.33 52.18
C PRO A 517 11.21 -30.89 50.71
N ASN A 518 10.34 -29.95 50.38
CA ASN A 518 10.17 -29.40 49.03
C ASN A 518 10.55 -27.93 49.03
N LYS A 519 11.27 -27.49 48.01
CA LYS A 519 11.62 -26.09 47.76
C LYS A 519 10.48 -25.40 47.02
N TRP A 520 9.79 -24.48 47.67
CA TRP A 520 8.71 -23.72 47.07
C TRP A 520 8.49 -22.38 47.78
N VAL A 521 7.80 -21.47 47.10
CA VAL A 521 7.41 -20.16 47.64
C VAL A 521 5.97 -19.85 47.23
N SER A 522 5.16 -19.35 48.17
CA SER A 522 3.86 -18.76 47.87
C SER A 522 3.96 -17.25 47.81
N ILE A 523 3.35 -16.66 46.79
CA ILE A 523 3.50 -15.25 46.45
C ILE A 523 2.12 -14.65 46.25
N THR A 524 1.91 -13.44 46.75
CA THR A 524 0.71 -12.62 46.48
C THR A 524 1.12 -11.31 45.84
N GLY A 525 0.46 -10.95 44.73
CA GLY A 525 0.62 -9.66 44.07
C GLY A 525 -0.26 -8.57 44.68
N ASN A 526 0.10 -7.31 44.48
CA ASN A 526 -0.73 -6.15 44.81
C ASN A 526 -1.98 -6.05 43.91
N ALA A 527 -2.86 -5.08 44.17
CA ALA A 527 -4.03 -4.84 43.35
C ALA A 527 -3.63 -4.55 41.88
N GLY A 528 -4.29 -5.23 40.93
CA GLY A 528 -3.94 -5.19 39.50
C GLY A 528 -2.97 -6.30 39.07
N ALA A 529 -2.36 -7.04 40.00
CA ALA A 529 -1.48 -8.16 39.68
C ALA A 529 -2.26 -9.35 39.12
N ASN A 530 -1.66 -10.05 38.15
CA ASN A 530 -2.16 -11.31 37.62
C ASN A 530 -1.02 -12.22 37.16
N PHE A 531 -1.29 -13.52 37.08
CA PHE A 531 -0.30 -14.55 36.71
C PHE A 531 -0.76 -15.40 35.53
N HIS A 532 -1.63 -14.85 34.67
CA HIS A 532 -2.19 -15.59 33.52
C HIS A 532 -2.29 -14.77 32.25
N THR A 533 -1.92 -13.50 32.31
CA THR A 533 -1.79 -12.66 31.13
C THR A 533 -0.39 -12.13 31.04
N LEU A 534 0.11 -12.02 29.83
CA LEU A 534 1.32 -11.29 29.50
C LEU A 534 0.92 -10.08 28.68
N TYR A 535 1.54 -8.95 28.94
CA TYR A 535 1.41 -7.74 28.15
C TYR A 535 2.72 -7.47 27.45
N THR A 536 2.66 -7.30 26.13
CA THR A 536 3.83 -6.90 25.36
C THR A 536 4.17 -5.44 25.66
N LYS A 537 5.36 -5.01 25.26
CA LYS A 537 5.82 -3.64 25.52
C LYS A 537 4.94 -2.59 24.86
N SER A 538 4.32 -2.91 23.73
CA SER A 538 3.38 -2.00 23.07
C SER A 538 1.91 -2.20 23.49
N GLY A 539 1.62 -3.09 24.45
CA GLY A 539 0.29 -3.22 25.06
C GLY A 539 -0.54 -4.43 24.63
N LEU A 540 -0.05 -5.27 23.72
CA LEU A 540 -0.79 -6.46 23.29
C LEU A 540 -0.98 -7.41 24.47
N LYS A 541 -2.23 -7.74 24.78
CA LYS A 541 -2.57 -8.68 25.84
C LYS A 541 -2.56 -10.10 25.29
N VAL A 542 -1.82 -10.98 25.95
CA VAL A 542 -1.67 -12.40 25.64
C VAL A 542 -2.24 -13.23 26.80
N TYR A 543 -3.18 -14.13 26.52
CA TYR A 543 -3.72 -15.03 27.53
C TYR A 543 -2.89 -16.32 27.58
N LEU A 544 -2.16 -16.51 28.68
CA LEU A 544 -1.28 -17.65 28.87
C LEU A 544 -2.08 -18.93 29.19
N PRO A 545 -1.52 -20.09 28.86
CA PRO A 545 -2.17 -21.37 29.14
C PRO A 545 -2.32 -21.65 30.63
N ILE A 546 -3.52 -22.10 31.03
CA ILE A 546 -3.84 -22.52 32.41
C ILE A 546 -4.55 -23.87 32.37
N ALA A 547 -4.09 -24.80 33.22
CA ALA A 547 -4.69 -26.12 33.34
C ALA A 547 -6.14 -26.06 33.85
N ASN A 548 -7.06 -26.72 33.14
CA ASN A 548 -8.44 -26.91 33.58
C ASN A 548 -8.51 -27.93 34.73
N ALA A 549 -8.84 -27.48 35.94
CA ALA A 549 -8.95 -28.33 37.14
C ALA A 549 -10.30 -29.08 37.27
N SER A 550 -11.05 -29.29 36.18
CA SER A 550 -12.39 -29.87 36.22
C SER A 550 -12.39 -31.40 36.41
N SER A 551 -12.11 -31.85 37.63
CA SER A 551 -12.79 -33.04 38.18
C SER A 551 -12.88 -33.07 39.72
N TYR A 552 -12.37 -32.08 40.44
CA TYR A 552 -12.59 -32.03 41.90
C TYR A 552 -12.64 -30.62 42.55
N TYR A 553 -12.19 -29.56 41.86
CA TYR A 553 -12.28 -28.17 42.35
C TYR A 553 -12.82 -27.26 41.24
N ALA A 554 -13.98 -26.65 41.48
CA ALA A 554 -14.75 -25.90 40.50
C ALA A 554 -14.35 -24.41 40.42
N ASP A 555 -13.05 -24.11 40.32
CA ASP A 555 -12.59 -22.71 40.42
C ASP A 555 -12.31 -22.03 39.07
N VAL A 556 -12.24 -22.79 37.97
CA VAL A 556 -11.98 -22.23 36.63
C VAL A 556 -13.01 -22.77 35.65
N ALA A 557 -13.82 -21.89 35.06
CA ALA A 557 -14.80 -22.29 34.07
C ALA A 557 -14.11 -22.59 32.73
N SER A 558 -14.48 -23.68 32.07
CA SER A 558 -13.94 -24.06 30.75
C SER A 558 -14.16 -23.02 29.65
N SER A 559 -14.94 -21.98 29.91
CA SER A 559 -15.20 -20.85 29.02
C SER A 559 -14.25 -19.66 29.23
N GLN A 560 -13.37 -19.69 30.23
CA GLN A 560 -12.41 -18.60 30.47
C GLN A 560 -11.25 -18.64 29.47
N LYS A 561 -10.72 -17.46 29.13
CA LYS A 561 -9.62 -17.33 28.16
C LYS A 561 -8.31 -17.85 28.73
N GLY A 562 -7.60 -18.68 27.97
CA GLY A 562 -6.35 -19.30 28.40
C GLY A 562 -6.51 -20.71 28.99
N VAL A 563 -7.74 -21.16 29.29
CA VAL A 563 -7.96 -22.50 29.84
C VAL A 563 -7.65 -23.60 28.81
N VAL A 564 -6.91 -24.62 29.23
CA VAL A 564 -6.57 -25.80 28.42
C VAL A 564 -6.73 -27.07 29.25
N ASN A 565 -7.25 -28.13 28.63
CA ASN A 565 -7.29 -29.44 29.25
C ASN A 565 -5.90 -30.09 29.10
N VAL A 566 -5.06 -29.97 30.12
CA VAL A 566 -3.83 -30.76 30.24
C VAL A 566 -4.04 -31.84 31.28
N HIS A 567 -3.40 -32.99 31.10
CA HIS A 567 -3.41 -34.06 32.09
C HIS A 567 -2.72 -33.52 33.35
N ALA A 568 -3.41 -33.38 34.48
CA ALA A 568 -2.84 -32.87 35.74
C ALA A 568 -3.17 -33.83 36.88
N ASP A 569 -2.15 -34.27 37.65
CA ASP A 569 -2.37 -35.17 38.80
C ASP A 569 -2.18 -34.47 40.16
N TRP A 570 -3.03 -34.86 41.10
CA TRP A 570 -2.98 -34.52 42.51
C TRP A 570 -2.00 -35.45 43.23
N ARG A 571 -0.81 -34.96 43.58
CA ARG A 571 0.05 -35.65 44.55
C ARG A 571 -0.46 -35.38 45.97
N ASN A 572 -1.12 -36.38 46.56
CA ASN A 572 -1.54 -36.39 47.97
C ASN A 572 -0.37 -36.00 48.91
N GLY A 573 -0.42 -34.77 49.45
CA GLY A 573 0.50 -34.32 50.51
C GLY A 573 0.85 -32.82 50.55
N LEU A 574 0.49 -32.03 49.54
CA LEU A 574 0.72 -30.57 49.54
C LEU A 574 -0.61 -29.85 49.28
N ALA A 575 -1.01 -28.97 50.19
CA ALA A 575 -2.24 -28.21 50.10
C ALA A 575 -2.16 -27.20 48.94
N SER A 576 -2.71 -27.61 47.78
CA SER A 576 -3.52 -26.85 46.79
C SER A 576 -3.22 -25.35 46.60
N THR A 577 -2.99 -24.82 45.40
CA THR A 577 -3.72 -25.05 44.13
C THR A 577 -2.84 -24.79 42.88
N THR A 578 -3.07 -25.61 41.85
CA THR A 578 -2.60 -25.56 40.42
C THR A 578 -1.15 -25.96 40.13
N THR A 579 -0.92 -27.28 39.99
CA THR A 579 0.30 -27.85 39.38
C THR A 579 0.09 -28.14 37.89
N ASN A 580 0.99 -27.66 37.03
CA ASN A 580 0.92 -27.76 35.56
C ASN A 580 1.57 -29.03 34.95
N LYS A 581 1.52 -30.17 35.66
CA LYS A 581 2.29 -31.40 35.34
C LYS A 581 1.40 -32.66 35.17
N ALA A 582 1.58 -33.41 34.07
CA ALA A 582 0.97 -34.74 33.87
C ALA A 582 1.68 -35.88 34.60
N ILE A 583 0.92 -36.93 34.96
CA ILE A 583 1.45 -38.22 35.43
C ILE A 583 1.24 -39.34 34.41
N ASP A 584 2.19 -40.27 34.48
CA ASP A 584 2.36 -41.52 33.76
C ASP A 584 1.09 -42.38 33.62
N ALA A 585 0.95 -43.00 32.45
CA ALA A 585 -0.23 -43.72 31.97
C ALA A 585 -0.65 -44.87 32.91
N GLY A 586 -1.67 -44.65 33.75
CA GLY A 586 -2.14 -45.70 34.66
C GLY A 586 -3.60 -45.67 35.12
N ALA A 587 -4.31 -44.53 35.10
CA ALA A 587 -5.71 -44.50 35.56
C ALA A 587 -6.52 -43.37 34.92
N ASN A 588 -7.69 -43.72 34.40
CA ASN A 588 -8.72 -42.89 33.73
C ASN A 588 -8.43 -42.42 32.29
N ALA A 589 -8.91 -43.21 31.33
CA ALA A 589 -9.04 -42.86 29.90
C ALA A 589 -10.02 -41.70 29.59
N ALA A 590 -10.50 -40.97 30.60
CA ALA A 590 -11.53 -39.94 30.47
C ALA A 590 -10.98 -38.49 30.43
N LEU A 591 -9.68 -38.29 30.66
CA LEU A 591 -9.00 -37.00 30.59
C LEU A 591 -7.85 -37.09 29.57
N ARG A 592 -8.20 -37.10 28.27
CA ARG A 592 -7.21 -36.91 27.21
C ARG A 592 -6.74 -35.46 27.24
N GLY A 593 -5.44 -35.22 27.10
CA GLY A 593 -4.92 -33.87 26.85
C GLY A 593 -5.59 -33.30 25.61
N ALA A 594 -5.82 -31.98 25.59
CA ALA A 594 -6.30 -31.31 24.39
C ALA A 594 -5.27 -31.54 23.27
N GLY A 595 -5.73 -31.94 22.08
CA GLY A 595 -4.89 -31.94 20.89
C GLY A 595 -4.78 -30.55 20.24
N SER A 596 -5.72 -29.65 20.58
CA SER A 596 -5.86 -28.33 19.96
C SER A 596 -6.22 -27.27 21.00
N TRP A 597 -5.64 -26.08 20.91
CA TRP A 597 -5.87 -24.96 21.83
C TRP A 597 -5.86 -23.60 21.11
N ASN A 598 -6.86 -22.78 21.38
CA ASN A 598 -6.92 -21.42 20.85
C ASN A 598 -6.05 -20.51 21.73
N PHE A 599 -4.89 -20.12 21.21
CA PHE A 599 -4.03 -19.14 21.86
C PHE A 599 -4.59 -17.73 21.60
N GLN A 600 -5.09 -17.10 22.66
CA GLN A 600 -5.89 -15.88 22.56
C GLN A 600 -5.08 -14.61 22.86
N PHE A 601 -5.40 -13.57 22.10
CA PHE A 601 -4.84 -12.24 22.19
C PHE A 601 -5.96 -11.20 22.23
N ALA A 602 -5.68 -10.03 22.81
CA ALA A 602 -6.56 -8.88 22.76
C ALA A 602 -5.75 -7.62 22.48
N GLU A 603 -6.21 -6.83 21.51
CA GLU A 603 -5.69 -5.48 21.27
C GLU A 603 -6.16 -4.51 22.37
N GLU A 604 -5.38 -3.45 22.60
CA GLU A 604 -5.90 -2.21 23.15
C GLU A 604 -6.87 -1.53 22.17
N ASP A 605 -7.70 -0.60 22.65
CA ASP A 605 -8.43 0.31 21.77
C ASP A 605 -7.53 1.46 21.27
N LYS A 606 -8.08 2.35 20.43
CA LYS A 606 -7.33 3.49 19.87
C LYS A 606 -6.84 4.50 20.92
N ASP A 607 -7.40 4.46 22.14
CA ASP A 607 -7.06 5.34 23.25
C ASP A 607 -6.05 4.69 24.23
N GLY A 608 -5.64 3.45 23.96
CA GLY A 608 -4.67 2.66 24.74
C GLY A 608 -5.28 1.83 25.86
N ASP A 609 -6.59 1.55 25.84
CA ASP A 609 -7.25 0.78 26.91
C ASP A 609 -7.26 -0.74 26.62
N ILE A 610 -6.61 -1.53 27.48
CA ILE A 610 -6.19 -2.94 27.25
C ILE A 610 -7.31 -4.00 27.29
N ASN A 611 -8.56 -3.57 27.49
CA ASN A 611 -9.72 -4.47 27.53
C ASN A 611 -10.87 -4.03 26.62
N GLN A 612 -10.63 -3.01 25.77
CA GLN A 612 -11.66 -2.42 24.91
C GLN A 612 -11.45 -2.70 23.42
N GLY A 613 -10.26 -3.21 23.03
CA GLY A 613 -9.97 -3.59 21.66
C GLY A 613 -10.52 -4.97 21.26
N ASN A 614 -10.14 -5.40 20.06
CA ASN A 614 -10.65 -6.64 19.49
C ASN A 614 -9.85 -7.86 19.94
N ASP A 615 -10.55 -8.98 20.13
CA ASP A 615 -9.95 -10.28 20.39
C ASP A 615 -9.58 -11.00 19.08
N PHE A 616 -8.48 -11.74 19.11
CA PHE A 616 -8.06 -12.63 18.02
C PHE A 616 -7.32 -13.86 18.58
N ASN A 617 -7.05 -14.85 17.73
CA ASN A 617 -6.32 -16.05 18.16
C ASN A 617 -5.48 -16.69 17.05
N ALA A 618 -4.51 -17.49 17.50
CA ALA A 618 -3.84 -18.51 16.72
C ALA A 618 -4.15 -19.88 17.35
N THR A 619 -4.49 -20.88 16.56
CA THR A 619 -4.79 -22.22 17.07
C THR A 619 -3.53 -23.06 17.05
N LEU A 620 -3.14 -23.57 18.22
CA LEU A 620 -2.05 -24.53 18.36
C LEU A 620 -2.62 -25.93 18.27
N ASP A 621 -2.04 -26.79 17.46
CA ASP A 621 -2.50 -28.17 17.26
C ASP A 621 -1.30 -29.07 16.90
N ALA A 622 -1.54 -30.37 16.81
CA ALA A 622 -0.56 -31.31 16.28
C ALA A 622 -0.86 -31.69 14.83
N GLN A 623 0.22 -31.89 14.07
CA GLN A 623 0.18 -32.50 12.75
C GLN A 623 -0.12 -34.00 12.85
N SER A 624 -0.34 -34.64 11.71
CA SER A 624 -0.67 -36.08 11.66
C SER A 624 0.42 -37.01 12.19
N ASP A 625 1.67 -36.52 12.26
CA ASP A 625 2.84 -37.19 12.83
C ASP A 625 3.08 -36.86 14.31
N GLY A 626 2.25 -36.00 14.91
CA GLY A 626 2.33 -35.60 16.31
C GLY A 626 3.15 -34.34 16.56
N ASP A 627 3.79 -33.76 15.53
CA ASP A 627 4.58 -32.54 15.67
C ASP A 627 3.66 -31.33 15.87
N LEU A 628 3.99 -30.47 16.84
CA LEU A 628 3.17 -29.30 17.15
C LEU A 628 3.27 -28.24 16.06
N GLU A 629 2.24 -27.41 15.90
CA GLU A 629 2.21 -26.31 14.95
C GLU A 629 1.14 -25.26 15.31
N VAL A 630 1.18 -24.13 14.61
CA VAL A 630 0.04 -23.22 14.45
C VAL A 630 -0.83 -23.72 13.29
N SER A 631 -1.96 -24.36 13.61
CA SER A 631 -2.84 -24.96 12.59
C SER A 631 -3.72 -23.94 11.89
N SER A 632 -4.09 -22.83 12.55
CA SER A 632 -4.92 -21.77 11.97
C SER A 632 -4.76 -20.43 12.69
N ILE A 633 -5.22 -19.35 12.05
CA ILE A 633 -5.29 -18.00 12.61
C ILE A 633 -6.70 -17.45 12.40
N SER A 634 -7.16 -16.60 13.32
CA SER A 634 -8.51 -16.02 13.26
C SER A 634 -8.65 -14.94 12.19
N GLY A 635 -9.85 -14.78 11.61
CA GLY A 635 -10.17 -13.72 10.67
C GLY A 635 -10.24 -14.19 9.21
N SER A 636 -10.50 -13.26 8.29
CA SER A 636 -10.47 -13.53 6.86
C SER A 636 -9.02 -13.51 6.37
N THR A 637 -8.52 -14.66 5.92
CA THR A 637 -7.13 -14.84 5.53
C THR A 637 -6.96 -14.84 4.02
N PHE A 638 -5.83 -14.30 3.54
CA PHE A 638 -5.40 -14.36 2.15
C PHE A 638 -4.04 -15.04 2.05
N SER A 639 -3.78 -15.75 0.95
CA SER A 639 -2.46 -16.32 0.68
C SER A 639 -1.48 -15.25 0.21
N GLU A 640 -0.21 -15.36 0.58
CA GLU A 640 0.85 -14.52 0.01
C GLU A 640 1.12 -14.95 -1.44
N VAL A 641 1.46 -13.98 -2.29
CA VAL A 641 1.77 -14.23 -3.71
C VAL A 641 3.12 -14.94 -3.87
N GLU A 642 4.08 -14.61 -3.01
CA GLU A 642 5.43 -15.19 -3.05
C GLU A 642 5.45 -16.66 -2.61
N ASP A 643 4.63 -17.01 -1.62
CA ASP A 643 4.44 -18.38 -1.16
C ASP A 643 2.99 -18.58 -0.67
N ASN A 644 2.21 -19.32 -1.45
CA ASN A 644 0.78 -19.53 -1.17
C ASN A 644 0.50 -20.44 0.03
N ASN A 645 1.53 -21.06 0.61
CA ASN A 645 1.43 -21.77 1.88
C ASN A 645 1.28 -20.80 3.07
N ASN A 646 1.87 -19.62 2.94
CA ASN A 646 1.74 -18.56 3.92
C ASN A 646 0.39 -17.88 3.75
N ILE A 647 -0.26 -17.62 4.88
CA ILE A 647 -1.53 -16.89 4.92
C ILE A 647 -1.41 -15.70 5.86
N VAL A 648 -2.09 -14.61 5.50
CA VAL A 648 -2.07 -13.35 6.23
C VAL A 648 -3.48 -12.82 6.42
N THR A 649 -3.71 -12.17 7.55
CA THR A 649 -4.93 -11.41 7.84
C THR A 649 -4.56 -10.11 8.55
N ARG A 650 -5.46 -9.14 8.48
CA ARG A 650 -5.45 -7.94 9.32
C ARG A 650 -6.76 -7.85 10.05
N LEU A 651 -6.71 -7.63 11.36
CA LEU A 651 -7.91 -7.50 12.16
C LEU A 651 -8.67 -6.24 11.74
N GLN A 652 -9.99 -6.34 11.60
CA GLN A 652 -10.86 -5.18 11.33
C GLN A 652 -11.03 -4.38 12.62
N SER A 653 -10.00 -3.64 12.99
CA SER A 653 -9.89 -2.85 14.22
C SER A 653 -9.13 -1.55 13.96
N ASP A 654 -9.10 -0.66 14.95
CA ASP A 654 -8.44 0.64 14.85
C ASP A 654 -6.92 0.49 14.80
N LEU A 655 -6.38 -0.60 15.37
CA LEU A 655 -4.95 -0.91 15.38
C LEU A 655 -4.52 -1.76 14.18
N ALA A 656 -5.48 -2.47 13.54
CA ALA A 656 -5.28 -3.27 12.34
C ALA A 656 -4.15 -4.31 12.43
N THR A 657 -4.06 -5.00 13.58
CA THR A 657 -3.04 -6.03 13.85
C THR A 657 -2.94 -7.03 12.71
N LYS A 658 -1.72 -7.24 12.22
CA LYS A 658 -1.44 -8.21 11.16
C LYS A 658 -1.08 -9.54 11.81
N ILE A 659 -1.71 -10.62 11.34
CA ILE A 659 -1.37 -11.98 11.75
C ILE A 659 -0.98 -12.75 10.49
N ARG A 660 0.18 -13.40 10.52
CA ARG A 660 0.74 -14.18 9.42
C ARG A 660 1.03 -15.59 9.93
N ARG A 661 0.50 -16.62 9.26
CA ARG A 661 0.87 -18.01 9.50
C ARG A 661 1.80 -18.47 8.39
N VAL A 662 2.96 -19.00 8.78
CA VAL A 662 4.06 -19.35 7.87
C VAL A 662 4.19 -20.87 7.77
N GLY A 663 4.45 -21.37 6.56
CA GLY A 663 4.77 -22.77 6.30
C GLY A 663 3.65 -23.57 5.62
N SER A 664 4.05 -24.59 4.86
CA SER A 664 3.14 -25.54 4.22
C SER A 664 2.56 -26.53 5.24
N SER A 665 1.57 -27.31 4.82
CA SER A 665 1.02 -28.39 5.67
C SER A 665 1.97 -29.59 5.85
N SER A 666 3.19 -29.55 5.30
CA SER A 666 4.19 -30.62 5.40
C SER A 666 5.37 -30.25 6.29
N VAL A 667 5.31 -29.10 6.95
CA VAL A 667 6.30 -28.60 7.91
C VAL A 667 5.53 -28.06 9.11
N GLN A 668 6.15 -28.00 10.28
CA GLN A 668 5.55 -27.34 11.43
C GLN A 668 5.35 -25.85 11.10
N ARG A 669 4.10 -25.38 11.28
CA ARG A 669 3.70 -24.01 10.93
C ARG A 669 3.82 -23.10 12.14
N GLU A 670 4.12 -21.84 11.86
CA GLU A 670 4.35 -20.81 12.86
C GLU A 670 3.41 -19.62 12.66
N ALA A 671 3.29 -18.74 13.65
CA ALA A 671 2.60 -17.47 13.51
C ALA A 671 3.47 -16.27 13.90
N GLU A 672 3.31 -15.19 13.16
CA GLU A 672 3.88 -13.87 13.39
C GLU A 672 2.73 -12.86 13.54
N ILE A 673 2.78 -12.06 14.60
CA ILE A 673 1.80 -11.04 14.93
C ILE A 673 2.53 -9.71 14.94
N THR A 674 2.18 -8.82 14.00
CA THR A 674 2.69 -7.45 13.95
C THR A 674 1.66 -6.52 14.59
N TYR A 675 2.02 -5.98 15.76
CA TYR A 675 1.17 -5.15 16.59
C TYR A 675 1.60 -3.68 16.56
N ALA A 676 0.62 -2.79 16.40
CA ALA A 676 0.86 -1.36 16.22
C ALA A 676 1.01 -0.57 17.54
N GLY A 677 0.36 -1.04 18.61
CA GLY A 677 0.28 -0.33 19.90
C GLY A 677 -0.40 1.05 19.86
N ALA A 678 -0.93 1.45 18.71
CA ALA A 678 -1.67 2.69 18.50
C ALA A 678 -2.44 2.59 17.17
N GLU A 679 -3.38 3.53 17.00
CA GLU A 679 -4.25 3.62 15.83
C GLU A 679 -3.49 3.58 14.49
N SER A 680 -3.82 2.60 13.64
CA SER A 680 -3.36 2.44 12.26
C SER A 680 -4.43 2.90 11.27
N TYR A 681 -4.06 3.65 10.24
CA TYR A 681 -5.05 4.33 9.40
C TYR A 681 -4.55 4.56 7.97
N GLY A 682 -5.49 4.68 7.04
CA GLY A 682 -5.23 5.09 5.66
C GLY A 682 -5.36 6.60 5.50
N GLU A 683 -4.52 7.19 4.66
CA GLU A 683 -4.65 8.59 4.27
C GLU A 683 -5.13 8.68 2.82
N VAL A 684 -6.44 8.89 2.65
CA VAL A 684 -7.08 9.03 1.33
C VAL A 684 -7.26 10.50 1.02
N TYR A 685 -6.84 10.91 -0.17
CA TYR A 685 -6.85 12.28 -0.65
C TYR A 685 -7.77 12.42 -1.86
N LEU A 686 -8.50 13.55 -1.89
CA LEU A 686 -9.10 14.07 -3.12
C LEU A 686 -8.20 15.21 -3.61
N THR A 687 -7.74 15.12 -4.85
CA THR A 687 -6.75 16.03 -5.39
C THR A 687 -7.12 16.54 -6.77
N GLY A 688 -6.57 17.70 -7.14
CA GLY A 688 -6.49 18.12 -8.54
C GLY A 688 -5.55 17.21 -9.36
N PRO A 689 -5.59 17.26 -10.69
CA PRO A 689 -4.87 16.31 -11.53
C PRO A 689 -3.35 16.47 -11.50
N ASP A 690 -2.84 17.68 -11.27
CA ASP A 690 -1.41 17.99 -11.29
C ASP A 690 -0.72 17.76 -9.94
N THR A 691 -1.42 17.22 -8.94
CA THR A 691 -0.84 16.98 -7.61
C THR A 691 0.08 15.76 -7.61
N THR A 692 1.22 15.88 -6.93
CA THR A 692 2.19 14.80 -6.77
C THR A 692 2.46 14.53 -5.30
N PHE A 693 2.69 13.28 -4.93
CA PHE A 693 3.03 12.90 -3.55
C PHE A 693 4.50 13.22 -3.26
N SER A 694 4.75 13.91 -2.14
CA SER A 694 6.12 14.11 -1.64
C SER A 694 6.65 12.77 -1.12
N GLY A 695 7.58 12.16 -1.83
CA GLY A 695 8.13 10.85 -1.46
C GLY A 695 8.18 9.82 -2.57
N SER A 696 7.78 10.17 -3.81
CA SER A 696 8.12 9.36 -4.98
C SER A 696 9.63 9.10 -4.99
N SER A 697 10.02 7.83 -4.91
CA SER A 697 11.40 7.41 -5.08
C SER A 697 11.90 7.95 -6.41
N SER A 698 12.87 8.86 -6.37
CA SER A 698 13.66 9.19 -7.56
C SER A 698 14.86 8.26 -7.61
N LEU A 699 15.44 8.04 -8.80
CA LEU A 699 16.70 7.28 -8.90
C LEU A 699 17.84 7.90 -8.05
N GLY A 700 17.68 9.16 -7.62
CA GLY A 700 18.66 9.98 -6.93
C GLY A 700 19.39 10.94 -7.89
N ASP A 701 19.99 11.99 -7.34
CA ASP A 701 20.83 12.90 -8.12
C ASP A 701 22.12 12.18 -8.59
N ASN A 702 22.53 12.42 -9.84
CA ASN A 702 23.78 11.89 -10.44
C ASN A 702 23.82 10.37 -10.68
N VAL A 703 22.68 9.74 -10.95
CA VAL A 703 22.64 8.31 -11.34
C VAL A 703 23.34 8.07 -12.68
N ILE A 704 23.23 9.01 -13.62
CA ILE A 704 23.95 8.98 -14.88
C ILE A 704 25.22 9.83 -14.79
N VAL A 705 26.38 9.21 -15.03
CA VAL A 705 27.70 9.86 -14.98
C VAL A 705 28.53 9.51 -16.20
N THR A 706 29.51 10.37 -16.52
CA THR A 706 30.53 10.03 -17.51
C THR A 706 31.55 9.06 -16.92
N ASP A 707 32.28 8.35 -17.78
CA ASP A 707 33.39 7.45 -17.42
C ASP A 707 34.40 8.10 -16.46
N GLY A 708 34.72 9.39 -16.64
CA GLY A 708 35.62 10.13 -15.74
C GLY A 708 35.08 10.35 -14.33
N ASP A 709 33.76 10.26 -14.16
CA ASP A 709 33.03 10.45 -12.91
C ASP A 709 32.55 9.13 -12.29
N ALA A 710 32.96 7.97 -12.83
CA ALA A 710 32.54 6.64 -12.37
C ALA A 710 32.72 6.41 -10.85
N SER A 711 33.67 7.10 -10.22
CA SER A 711 33.88 7.05 -8.76
C SER A 711 32.65 7.49 -7.95
N LYS A 712 31.81 8.40 -8.48
CA LYS A 712 30.61 8.93 -7.82
C LYS A 712 29.51 7.90 -7.60
N VAL A 713 29.47 6.85 -8.43
CA VAL A 713 28.45 5.80 -8.40
C VAL A 713 29.03 4.41 -8.10
N SER A 714 30.34 4.33 -7.80
CA SER A 714 31.09 3.07 -7.65
C SER A 714 30.57 2.13 -6.56
N ASN A 715 29.80 2.64 -5.59
CA ASN A 715 29.18 1.87 -4.50
C ASN A 715 27.80 1.27 -4.85
N LYS A 716 27.30 1.45 -6.08
CA LYS A 716 25.98 0.98 -6.56
C LYS A 716 26.08 -0.28 -7.43
N ASN A 717 24.96 -0.88 -7.84
CA ASN A 717 24.98 -1.74 -9.03
C ASN A 717 25.21 -0.86 -10.27
N LEU A 718 25.99 -1.32 -11.24
CA LEU A 718 26.39 -0.49 -12.37
C LEU A 718 25.76 -0.96 -13.68
N ILE A 719 25.31 -0.01 -14.50
CA ILE A 719 25.05 -0.23 -15.92
C ILE A 719 26.08 0.57 -16.70
N VAL A 720 26.95 -0.11 -17.42
CA VAL A 720 28.03 0.52 -18.20
C VAL A 720 27.61 0.51 -19.66
N VAL A 721 27.39 1.70 -20.23
CA VAL A 721 26.88 1.88 -21.58
C VAL A 721 27.99 2.34 -22.51
N GLY A 722 28.14 1.64 -23.64
CA GLY A 722 29.12 1.94 -24.67
C GLY A 722 30.35 1.03 -24.66
N GLY A 723 31.03 0.99 -25.80
CA GLY A 723 32.20 0.14 -26.01
C GLY A 723 33.43 0.57 -25.20
N SER A 724 34.31 -0.39 -24.91
CA SER A 724 35.54 -0.19 -24.11
C SER A 724 36.63 0.64 -24.76
N CYS A 725 36.37 1.21 -25.95
CA CYS A 725 37.34 2.05 -26.64
C CYS A 725 37.45 3.45 -26.03
N ILE A 726 36.34 3.96 -25.50
CA ILE A 726 36.24 5.30 -24.89
C ILE A 726 35.60 5.26 -23.50
N ASN A 727 35.40 4.06 -22.96
CA ASN A 727 34.86 3.80 -21.63
C ASN A 727 35.84 2.89 -20.88
N THR A 728 36.61 3.47 -19.97
CA THR A 728 37.62 2.76 -19.18
C THR A 728 37.01 1.75 -18.22
N VAL A 729 35.80 1.99 -17.71
CA VAL A 729 35.07 1.01 -16.90
C VAL A 729 34.69 -0.22 -17.73
N ALA A 730 34.22 -0.04 -18.97
CA ALA A 730 33.95 -1.15 -19.88
C ALA A 730 35.22 -1.96 -20.22
N ALA A 731 36.37 -1.29 -20.41
CA ALA A 731 37.65 -1.99 -20.60
C ALA A 731 38.03 -2.83 -19.37
N LYS A 732 37.81 -2.28 -18.17
CA LYS A 732 38.06 -2.96 -16.89
C LYS A 732 37.17 -4.19 -16.69
N LEU A 733 35.90 -4.11 -17.07
CA LEU A 733 34.98 -5.26 -17.06
C LEU A 733 35.46 -6.40 -17.97
N LEU A 734 36.07 -6.06 -19.10
CA LEU A 734 36.69 -7.02 -20.02
C LEU A 734 38.09 -7.47 -19.58
N GLY A 735 38.52 -7.12 -18.37
CA GLY A 735 39.81 -7.53 -17.81
C GLY A 735 41.03 -6.79 -18.39
N SER A 736 40.83 -5.62 -19.03
CA SER A 736 41.90 -4.83 -19.64
C SER A 736 42.10 -3.47 -18.96
N ALA A 737 43.36 -3.11 -18.70
CA ALA A 737 43.74 -1.78 -18.21
C ALA A 737 43.91 -0.73 -19.34
N SER A 738 43.88 -1.19 -20.60
CA SER A 738 43.96 -0.35 -21.80
C SER A 738 42.68 -0.46 -22.61
N PRO A 739 42.30 0.57 -23.41
CA PRO A 739 41.12 0.50 -24.26
C PRO A 739 41.12 -0.73 -25.16
N VAL A 740 40.00 -1.45 -25.18
CA VAL A 740 39.81 -2.61 -26.07
C VAL A 740 38.93 -2.13 -27.24
N CYS A 741 39.53 -2.04 -28.43
CA CYS A 741 38.90 -1.46 -29.63
C CYS A 741 39.04 -2.39 -30.84
N GLY A 742 38.15 -2.23 -31.83
CA GLY A 742 38.29 -2.83 -33.17
C GLY A 742 38.49 -4.35 -33.13
N ALA A 743 39.56 -4.85 -33.75
CA ALA A 743 39.83 -6.29 -33.79
C ALA A 743 40.00 -6.93 -32.39
N GLN A 744 40.55 -6.17 -31.43
CA GLN A 744 40.74 -6.65 -30.05
C GLN A 744 39.40 -6.74 -29.32
N TRP A 745 38.44 -5.86 -29.62
CA TRP A 745 37.07 -5.98 -29.13
C TRP A 745 36.44 -7.27 -29.62
N THR A 746 36.44 -7.50 -30.94
CA THR A 746 35.84 -8.71 -31.51
C THR A 746 36.48 -9.99 -30.99
N SER A 747 37.80 -10.04 -30.79
CA SER A 747 38.45 -11.22 -30.23
C SER A 747 38.12 -11.46 -28.75
N THR A 748 37.87 -10.39 -27.98
CA THR A 748 37.61 -10.48 -26.54
C THR A 748 36.14 -10.75 -26.23
N THR A 749 35.22 -10.13 -26.98
CA THR A 749 33.78 -10.19 -26.72
C THR A 749 33.04 -11.16 -27.65
N GLY A 750 33.60 -11.50 -28.81
CA GLY A 750 32.92 -12.25 -29.86
C GLY A 750 31.89 -11.43 -30.64
N ILE A 751 31.96 -10.09 -30.55
CA ILE A 751 31.02 -9.14 -31.19
C ILE A 751 31.69 -8.43 -32.37
N GLY A 752 31.10 -8.57 -33.56
CA GLY A 752 31.49 -7.88 -34.79
C GLY A 752 30.52 -6.77 -35.19
N ALA A 753 30.72 -6.21 -36.39
CA ALA A 753 29.87 -5.13 -36.92
C ALA A 753 28.40 -5.57 -37.05
N GLY A 754 27.47 -4.71 -36.60
CA GLY A 754 26.03 -5.00 -36.59
C GLY A 754 25.59 -5.89 -35.44
N GLU A 755 26.46 -6.13 -34.45
CA GLU A 755 26.19 -6.98 -33.29
C GLU A 755 26.41 -6.19 -31.98
N PHE A 756 25.72 -6.62 -30.93
CA PHE A 756 25.90 -6.09 -29.57
C PHE A 756 25.98 -7.20 -28.51
N LEU A 757 26.47 -6.82 -27.32
CA LEU A 757 26.44 -7.63 -26.11
C LEU A 757 25.72 -6.95 -24.96
N ILE A 758 25.07 -7.78 -24.15
CA ILE A 758 24.68 -7.45 -22.77
C ILE A 758 25.31 -8.50 -21.87
N GLN A 759 26.22 -8.12 -20.97
CA GLN A 759 26.93 -9.08 -20.13
C GLN A 759 27.06 -8.56 -18.70
N THR A 760 26.78 -9.43 -17.74
CA THR A 760 26.83 -9.07 -16.31
C THR A 760 28.04 -9.67 -15.62
N PHE A 761 28.72 -8.83 -14.85
CA PHE A 761 29.96 -9.10 -14.11
C PHE A 761 29.77 -8.70 -12.63
N ASP A 762 30.75 -9.05 -11.80
CA ASP A 762 30.91 -8.39 -10.50
C ASP A 762 31.25 -6.91 -10.68
N ASN A 763 30.78 -6.04 -9.79
CA ASN A 763 31.14 -4.62 -9.81
C ASN A 763 32.67 -4.49 -9.63
N PRO A 764 33.40 -3.90 -10.60
CA PRO A 764 34.86 -3.88 -10.62
C PRO A 764 35.48 -2.91 -9.61
N PHE A 765 34.69 -2.18 -8.83
CA PHE A 765 35.13 -1.28 -7.77
C PHE A 765 34.97 -1.87 -6.37
N LEU A 766 34.26 -2.99 -6.22
CA LEU A 766 33.94 -3.61 -4.94
C LEU A 766 34.44 -5.05 -4.87
N THR A 767 34.59 -5.58 -3.65
CA THR A 767 35.18 -6.91 -3.41
C THR A 767 34.14 -8.04 -3.36
N SER A 768 32.86 -7.74 -3.10
CA SER A 768 31.72 -8.66 -3.27
C SER A 768 30.37 -7.94 -3.12
N GLY A 769 29.30 -8.51 -3.71
CA GLY A 769 27.90 -8.19 -3.37
C GLY A 769 27.13 -7.24 -4.31
N LYS A 770 27.78 -6.59 -5.28
CA LYS A 770 27.13 -5.74 -6.31
C LYS A 770 27.57 -6.15 -7.71
N ILE A 771 26.70 -5.92 -8.69
CA ILE A 771 26.95 -6.31 -10.08
C ILE A 771 27.26 -5.12 -10.98
N ALA A 772 27.81 -5.40 -12.17
CA ALA A 772 27.95 -4.46 -13.26
C ALA A 772 27.51 -5.11 -14.59
N THR A 773 26.51 -4.54 -15.26
CA THR A 773 26.04 -5.00 -16.57
C THR A 773 26.58 -4.08 -17.67
N LEU A 774 27.38 -4.64 -18.57
CA LEU A 774 27.90 -3.98 -19.75
C LEU A 774 26.88 -4.07 -20.90
N VAL A 775 26.48 -2.92 -21.43
CA VAL A 775 25.56 -2.76 -22.56
C VAL A 775 26.32 -2.07 -23.69
N ALA A 776 26.78 -2.83 -24.69
CA ALA A 776 27.70 -2.32 -25.68
C ALA A 776 27.54 -2.97 -27.06
N GLY A 777 27.49 -2.13 -28.10
CA GLY A 777 27.51 -2.52 -29.50
C GLY A 777 28.88 -2.31 -30.17
N TYR A 778 29.08 -2.90 -31.34
CA TYR A 778 30.25 -2.62 -32.17
C TYR A 778 30.26 -1.17 -32.68
N GLU A 779 29.08 -0.65 -33.05
CA GLU A 779 28.86 0.77 -33.36
C GLU A 779 27.85 1.42 -32.40
N ALA A 780 27.72 2.75 -32.46
CA ALA A 780 26.76 3.50 -31.62
C ALA A 780 25.30 3.08 -31.85
N GLY A 781 24.94 2.74 -33.10
CA GLY A 781 23.63 2.19 -33.44
C GLY A 781 23.36 0.83 -32.78
N ASP A 782 24.39 -0.03 -32.72
CA ASP A 782 24.31 -1.34 -32.07
C ASP A 782 24.17 -1.19 -30.54
N THR A 783 24.82 -0.19 -29.94
CA THR A 783 24.66 0.12 -28.50
C THR A 783 23.24 0.61 -28.20
N SER A 784 22.64 1.37 -29.10
CA SER A 784 21.23 1.79 -28.98
C SER A 784 20.25 0.62 -29.09
N ASN A 785 20.56 -0.36 -29.96
CA ASN A 785 19.81 -1.61 -30.05
C ASN A 785 19.94 -2.44 -28.77
N ALA A 786 21.14 -2.50 -28.18
CA ALA A 786 21.40 -3.21 -26.92
C ALA A 786 20.62 -2.59 -25.75
N ALA A 787 20.60 -1.26 -25.65
CA ALA A 787 19.82 -0.55 -24.63
C ALA A 787 18.33 -0.82 -24.79
N THR A 788 17.80 -0.70 -26.02
CA THR A 788 16.39 -1.04 -26.30
C THR A 788 16.07 -2.48 -25.90
N PHE A 789 16.90 -3.45 -26.30
CA PHE A 789 16.69 -4.86 -25.97
C PHE A 789 16.69 -5.10 -24.45
N LEU A 790 17.60 -4.48 -23.71
CA LEU A 790 17.64 -4.57 -22.24
C LEU A 790 16.34 -4.07 -21.61
N THR A 791 15.79 -2.97 -22.11
CA THR A 791 14.58 -2.34 -21.56
C THR A 791 13.27 -3.03 -21.99
N THR A 792 13.25 -3.77 -23.10
CA THR A 792 12.00 -4.35 -23.64
C THR A 792 11.87 -5.86 -23.48
N GLU A 793 12.94 -6.57 -23.11
CA GLU A 793 12.98 -8.04 -23.03
C GLU A 793 13.47 -8.52 -21.65
N PRO A 794 13.07 -9.73 -21.19
CA PRO A 794 13.46 -10.27 -19.89
C PRO A 794 14.92 -10.74 -19.88
N VAL A 795 15.86 -9.81 -19.67
CA VAL A 795 17.30 -10.07 -19.59
C VAL A 795 17.70 -10.48 -18.18
N MET A 796 18.35 -11.64 -18.05
CA MET A 796 18.93 -12.09 -16.77
C MET A 796 20.16 -11.26 -16.40
N THR A 797 20.19 -10.79 -15.15
CA THR A 797 21.26 -9.94 -14.60
C THR A 797 22.12 -10.68 -13.57
N ASP A 798 22.10 -12.01 -13.55
CA ASP A 798 23.04 -12.76 -12.72
C ASP A 798 24.47 -12.63 -13.26
N VAL A 799 25.47 -12.63 -12.38
CA VAL A 799 26.89 -12.60 -12.77
C VAL A 799 27.20 -13.79 -13.68
N GLY A 800 27.90 -13.52 -14.78
CA GLY A 800 28.28 -14.50 -15.79
C GLY A 800 27.26 -14.68 -16.92
N LYS A 801 26.07 -14.06 -16.86
CA LYS A 801 25.11 -14.09 -17.98
C LYS A 801 25.58 -13.18 -19.10
N LYS A 802 25.51 -13.68 -20.34
CA LYS A 802 25.91 -12.98 -21.56
C LYS A 802 24.88 -13.19 -22.67
N TYR A 803 24.44 -12.10 -23.26
CA TYR A 803 23.57 -12.08 -24.43
C TYR A 803 24.33 -11.51 -25.62
N LYS A 804 24.09 -12.10 -26.80
CA LYS A 804 24.57 -11.61 -28.09
C LYS A 804 23.38 -11.36 -29.00
N GLY A 805 23.27 -10.14 -29.54
CA GLY A 805 22.16 -9.75 -30.40
C GLY A 805 22.59 -9.03 -31.67
N THR A 806 21.65 -8.96 -32.61
CA THR A 806 21.83 -8.32 -33.92
C THR A 806 20.76 -7.25 -34.21
N SER A 807 19.75 -7.12 -33.35
CA SER A 807 18.72 -6.07 -33.42
C SER A 807 18.06 -5.88 -32.06
N SER A 808 17.33 -4.78 -31.88
CA SER A 808 16.64 -4.43 -30.63
C SER A 808 15.59 -5.45 -30.15
N THR A 809 15.24 -6.46 -30.96
CA THR A 809 14.25 -7.50 -30.62
C THR A 809 14.81 -8.92 -30.80
N SER A 810 16.11 -9.08 -31.02
CA SER A 810 16.72 -10.39 -31.29
C SER A 810 18.11 -10.49 -30.67
N ALA A 811 18.17 -11.17 -29.53
CA ALA A 811 19.41 -11.61 -28.89
C ALA A 811 19.24 -13.00 -28.28
N GLY A 812 20.30 -13.80 -28.32
CA GLY A 812 20.37 -15.11 -27.70
C GLY A 812 21.28 -15.10 -26.47
N LEU A 813 20.88 -15.83 -25.43
CA LEU A 813 21.79 -16.13 -24.31
C LEU A 813 22.93 -17.00 -24.83
N VAL A 814 24.16 -16.56 -24.62
CA VAL A 814 25.36 -17.32 -24.92
C VAL A 814 25.57 -18.28 -23.75
N SER A 815 25.21 -19.54 -23.93
CA SER A 815 25.62 -20.61 -23.02
C SER A 815 27.10 -20.89 -23.22
N GLU A 816 27.90 -20.78 -22.16
CA GLU A 816 29.22 -21.42 -22.12
C GLU A 816 29.10 -22.94 -22.05
#